data_AF-A0A1G8A5G8-F1
#
_entry.id   AF-A0A1G8A5G8-F1
#
_cell.length_a   1.000
_cell.length_b   1.000
_cell.length_c   1.000
_cell.angle_alpha   90.00
_cell.angle_beta   90.00
_cell.angle_gamma   90.00
#
_symmetry.space_group_name_H-M   'P 1'
#
loop_
_entity.id
_entity.type
_entity.pdbx_description
1 polymer ?
#
loop_
_entity_poly.entity_id
_entity_poly.type
_entity_poly.pdbx_seq_one_letter_code
_entity_poly.pdbx_strand_id
1 'polypeptide(L)'
;MVNVVNAIIADPNLGKPDEIRIELARELKKSLKEREEATAQINKATVEHDEIRLLLIREFGIKNPTRNDIVRYKLYDELKFNGYKDLYTNEYISREELFSKKYDIEHIIPQSRVFDDSFSNKTIVEKRINQAKDNATAYDYIDTKGAERLSEYRLRVEAYLKEYPERKAKYKKLLMKGDAIGEGFIDRDLRDSQYIAKKAKTMLHEVCRTIVSTTGSVTQRLREDWDLVNVMQEINLEKYRKQLLTEMVEKKDGNFKERIVDWTKRNDHRHHAMDALTIAFTKHNHIQYLNNLNARKNDDKLGHAIAGIEKKETYFHIDDSGNKKRRFKSPLTNFREEAKKHLENVLVSCKAKNKVVTKNKNKIKSGKEREPQKTLTPRGQLHKETVYGRIQQYIVKEEKVSGKFDEATIAKVTKPKYREALLKRLQENNNDPVKAFTGKNALSKNPIYLDAKNTVLLPEVLKLSWLEEDYAIRKDISPDLKIEKVIDKGIQGILYKRLKEFGGKEKEAFSNLDKNPIWLNEAAKIAIKRVTISGVKNAESLHFKKDHHGREVLDKSGRPIPVDFVSTGNNHHVAIYRDENGNLQDEVVSLYKVITERINQGLPVVDKTYNQHLGWQFLFTMKQNEYFIFPSTDFDPLEIDLLDPVNNKLISPQLFRVQKFSKVMYGNSAVRDYVFRHHLETVIEDKKELKDITYKSIKSLPYLENIIKVRINHIGQIIKVGEY
;
A
#
# COMPACT_ATOMS: atom_id res chain seq x y z
N MET A 1 6.11 -7.88 -17.33
CA MET A 1 6.65 -8.92 -18.24
C MET A 1 6.76 -8.40 -19.67
N VAL A 2 5.69 -8.39 -20.48
CA VAL A 2 5.76 -8.02 -21.93
C VAL A 2 6.51 -6.71 -22.18
N ASN A 3 6.13 -5.62 -21.53
CA ASN A 3 6.80 -4.33 -21.72
C ASN A 3 8.29 -4.33 -21.34
N VAL A 4 8.68 -5.16 -20.37
CA VAL A 4 10.08 -5.30 -19.94
C VAL A 4 10.86 -6.05 -21.01
N VAL A 5 10.34 -7.19 -21.48
CA VAL A 5 10.95 -7.98 -22.55
C VAL A 5 11.09 -7.17 -23.84
N ASN A 6 10.05 -6.43 -24.22
CA ASN A 6 10.11 -5.56 -25.40
C ASN A 6 11.14 -4.43 -25.24
N ALA A 7 11.28 -3.87 -24.02
CA ALA A 7 12.28 -2.84 -23.75
C ALA A 7 13.71 -3.42 -23.79
N ILE A 8 13.92 -4.65 -23.31
CA ILE A 8 15.20 -5.36 -23.43
C ILE A 8 15.54 -5.58 -24.92
N ILE A 9 14.59 -6.10 -25.71
CA ILE A 9 14.80 -6.37 -27.14
C ILE A 9 15.10 -5.09 -27.92
N ALA A 10 14.48 -3.97 -27.53
CA ALA A 10 14.69 -2.68 -28.17
C ALA A 10 15.98 -1.97 -27.74
N ASP A 11 16.61 -2.39 -26.64
CA ASP A 11 17.87 -1.81 -26.16
C ASP A 11 19.02 -2.28 -27.08
N PRO A 12 19.77 -1.35 -27.71
CA PRO A 12 20.81 -1.70 -28.66
C PRO A 12 21.99 -2.45 -28.03
N ASN A 13 22.17 -2.36 -26.71
CA ASN A 13 23.23 -3.04 -25.98
C ASN A 13 22.83 -4.44 -25.49
N LEU A 14 21.52 -4.74 -25.42
CA LEU A 14 21.01 -6.01 -24.90
C LEU A 14 20.47 -6.92 -26.00
N GLY A 15 19.64 -6.38 -26.90
CA GLY A 15 19.03 -7.13 -27.99
C GLY A 15 18.15 -8.31 -27.54
N LYS A 16 18.00 -9.29 -28.43
CA LYS A 16 17.09 -10.43 -28.24
C LYS A 16 17.70 -11.46 -27.27
N PRO A 17 16.98 -11.88 -26.20
CA PRO A 17 17.51 -12.88 -25.26
C PRO A 17 17.66 -14.29 -25.86
N ASP A 18 18.79 -14.94 -25.59
CA ASP A 18 19.04 -16.35 -25.96
C ASP A 18 18.24 -17.35 -25.12
N GLU A 19 18.07 -17.04 -23.83
CA GLU A 19 17.33 -17.83 -22.86
C GLU A 19 16.54 -16.90 -21.93
N ILE A 20 15.30 -17.29 -21.61
CA ILE A 20 14.50 -16.60 -20.59
C ILE A 20 14.19 -17.57 -19.45
N ARG A 21 14.66 -17.22 -18.25
CA ARG A 21 14.34 -17.92 -17.01
C ARG A 21 13.24 -17.18 -16.26
N ILE A 22 12.17 -17.89 -15.89
CA ILE A 22 11.02 -17.31 -15.21
C ILE A 22 10.69 -18.02 -13.92
N GLU A 23 10.35 -17.25 -12.90
CA GLU A 23 9.65 -17.70 -11.71
C GLU A 23 8.25 -17.10 -11.74
N LEU A 24 7.23 -17.94 -11.55
CA LEU A 24 5.84 -17.49 -11.55
C LEU A 24 5.29 -17.59 -10.13
N ALA A 25 4.90 -16.43 -9.59
CA ALA A 25 4.37 -16.36 -8.24
C ALA A 25 3.01 -17.06 -8.14
N ARG A 26 2.86 -17.98 -7.17
CA ARG A 26 1.59 -18.67 -6.85
C ARG A 26 0.45 -17.68 -6.56
N GLU A 27 0.77 -16.52 -5.99
CA GLU A 27 -0.16 -15.43 -5.64
C GLU A 27 -0.84 -14.75 -6.84
N LEU A 28 -0.28 -14.86 -8.05
CA LEU A 28 -0.87 -14.27 -9.26
C LEU A 28 -2.25 -14.87 -9.60
N LYS A 29 -2.55 -16.05 -9.08
CA LYS A 29 -3.82 -16.75 -9.28
C LYS A 29 -4.90 -16.36 -8.29
N LYS A 30 -4.51 -15.91 -7.09
CA LYS A 30 -5.46 -15.64 -6.02
C LYS A 30 -6.31 -14.43 -6.38
N SER A 31 -7.63 -14.60 -6.25
CA SER A 31 -8.61 -13.52 -6.25
C SER A 31 -8.34 -12.54 -5.11
N LEU A 32 -8.97 -11.36 -5.17
CA LEU A 32 -8.83 -10.36 -4.09
C LEU A 32 -9.21 -10.97 -2.73
N LYS A 33 -10.31 -11.73 -2.67
CA LYS A 33 -10.78 -12.41 -1.47
C LYS A 33 -9.78 -13.44 -0.94
N GLU A 34 -9.23 -14.30 -1.80
CA GLU A 34 -8.22 -15.29 -1.39
C GLU A 34 -6.92 -14.62 -0.91
N ARG A 35 -6.57 -13.45 -1.46
CA ARG A 35 -5.43 -12.66 -0.97
C ARG A 35 -5.71 -12.03 0.39
N GLU A 36 -6.91 -11.51 0.60
CA GLU A 36 -7.34 -10.97 1.89
C GLU A 36 -7.34 -12.06 2.97
N GLU A 37 -7.90 -13.24 2.67
CA GLU A 37 -7.88 -14.40 3.56
C GLU A 37 -6.46 -14.87 3.87
N ALA A 38 -5.59 -14.96 2.87
CA ALA A 38 -4.19 -15.31 3.08
C ALA A 38 -3.45 -14.26 3.94
N THR A 39 -3.73 -12.98 3.73
CA THR A 39 -3.15 -11.89 4.53
C THR A 39 -3.65 -11.96 5.97
N ALA A 40 -4.95 -12.22 6.18
CA ALA A 40 -5.52 -12.41 7.51
C ALA A 40 -4.91 -13.62 8.23
N GLN A 41 -4.71 -14.74 7.54
CA GLN A 41 -4.03 -15.92 8.09
C GLN A 41 -2.57 -15.64 8.46
N ILE A 42 -1.83 -14.91 7.61
CA ILE A 42 -0.46 -14.50 7.90
C ILE A 42 -0.42 -13.60 9.15
N ASN A 43 -1.31 -12.61 9.24
CA ASN A 43 -1.37 -11.71 10.40
C ASN A 43 -1.69 -12.48 11.68
N LYS A 44 -2.65 -13.41 11.64
CA LYS A 44 -2.97 -14.28 12.77
C LYS A 44 -1.77 -15.11 13.21
N ALA A 45 -1.05 -15.71 12.25
CA ALA A 45 0.14 -16.50 12.54
C ALA A 45 1.30 -15.64 13.10
N THR A 46 1.45 -14.40 12.65
CA THR A 46 2.43 -13.46 13.21
C THR A 46 2.14 -13.16 14.68
N VAL A 47 0.88 -12.84 15.01
CA VAL A 47 0.47 -12.59 16.41
C VAL A 47 0.76 -13.82 17.28
N GLU A 48 0.36 -15.02 16.83
CA GLU A 48 0.64 -16.28 17.53
C GLU A 48 2.14 -16.50 17.72
N HIS A 49 2.97 -16.19 16.72
CA HIS A 49 4.43 -16.30 16.83
C HIS A 49 5.02 -15.31 17.83
N ASP A 50 4.46 -14.11 17.95
CA ASP A 50 4.90 -13.10 18.91
C ASP A 50 4.53 -13.49 20.34
N GLU A 51 3.34 -14.05 20.54
CA GLU A 51 2.91 -14.64 21.83
C GLU A 51 3.84 -15.78 22.26
N ILE A 52 4.14 -16.71 21.34
CA ILE A 52 5.09 -17.79 21.60
C ILE A 52 6.48 -17.23 21.91
N ARG A 53 6.94 -16.20 21.19
CA ARG A 53 8.23 -15.58 21.48
C ARG A 53 8.29 -15.05 22.92
N LEU A 54 7.25 -14.36 23.38
CA LEU A 54 7.17 -13.87 24.76
C LEU A 54 7.15 -15.03 25.77
N LEU A 55 6.42 -16.10 25.47
CA LEU A 55 6.39 -17.31 26.30
C LEU A 55 7.77 -17.97 26.40
N LEU A 56 8.51 -18.10 25.29
CA LEU A 56 9.85 -18.68 25.29
C LEU A 56 10.86 -17.84 26.10
N ILE A 57 10.72 -16.52 26.09
CA ILE A 57 11.53 -15.63 26.92
C ILE A 57 11.20 -15.83 28.40
N ARG A 58 9.92 -15.81 28.77
CA ARG A 58 9.46 -15.85 30.16
C ARG A 58 9.63 -17.21 30.82
N GLU A 59 9.27 -18.27 30.12
CA GLU A 59 9.13 -19.61 30.73
C GLU A 59 10.29 -20.56 30.40
N PHE A 60 11.03 -20.31 29.32
CA PHE A 60 12.18 -21.14 28.92
C PHE A 60 13.52 -20.41 29.03
N GLY A 61 13.53 -19.13 29.46
CA GLY A 61 14.75 -18.34 29.63
C GLY A 61 15.52 -18.09 28.33
N ILE A 62 14.89 -18.27 27.16
CA ILE A 62 15.53 -18.06 25.87
C ILE A 62 15.52 -16.56 25.57
N LYS A 63 16.65 -15.87 25.82
CA LYS A 63 16.77 -14.40 25.63
C LYS A 63 16.28 -13.91 24.26
N ASN A 64 16.72 -14.59 23.19
CA ASN A 64 16.40 -14.22 21.80
C ASN A 64 15.89 -15.44 21.01
N PRO A 65 14.59 -15.80 21.12
CA PRO A 65 14.05 -16.98 20.46
C PRO A 65 14.11 -16.86 18.93
N THR A 66 14.71 -17.87 18.29
CA THR A 66 14.79 -17.95 16.83
C THR A 66 13.49 -18.50 16.23
N ARG A 67 13.32 -18.38 14.90
CA ARG A 67 12.19 -19.01 14.20
C ARG A 67 12.14 -20.53 14.42
N ASN A 68 13.29 -21.19 14.50
CA ASN A 68 13.35 -22.62 14.79
C ASN A 68 12.92 -22.93 16.23
N ASP A 69 13.21 -22.05 17.18
CA ASP A 69 12.76 -22.22 18.57
C ASP A 69 11.22 -22.12 18.66
N ILE A 70 10.63 -21.16 17.93
CA ILE A 70 9.16 -21.04 17.80
C ILE A 70 8.55 -22.27 17.13
N VAL A 71 9.11 -22.73 16.01
CA VAL A 71 8.62 -23.93 15.31
C VAL A 71 8.72 -25.17 16.21
N ARG A 72 9.84 -25.34 16.92
CA ARG A 72 10.06 -26.45 17.85
C ARG A 72 9.00 -26.45 18.96
N TYR A 73 8.70 -25.30 19.55
CA TYR A 73 7.62 -25.18 20.53
C TYR A 73 6.25 -25.51 19.94
N LYS A 74 5.92 -25.00 18.75
CA LYS A 74 4.64 -25.33 18.08
C LYS A 74 4.48 -26.82 17.79
N LEU A 75 5.57 -27.50 17.43
CA LEU A 75 5.61 -28.95 17.21
C LEU A 75 5.52 -29.75 18.52
N TYR A 76 5.90 -29.15 19.64
CA TYR A 76 5.72 -29.74 20.96
C TYR A 76 4.28 -29.54 21.46
N ASP A 77 3.75 -28.32 21.34
CA ASP A 77 2.38 -27.98 21.75
C ASP A 77 1.32 -28.76 20.94
N GLU A 78 1.58 -29.06 19.66
CA GLU A 78 0.70 -29.94 18.87
C GLU A 78 0.63 -31.38 19.37
N LEU A 79 1.50 -31.81 20.30
CA LEU A 79 1.47 -33.12 20.94
C LEU A 79 0.70 -33.09 22.27
N LYS A 80 0.17 -31.95 22.69
CA LYS A 80 -0.60 -31.86 23.94
C LYS A 80 -1.77 -32.85 24.00
N PHE A 81 -2.40 -33.14 22.86
CA PHE A 81 -3.53 -34.06 22.75
C PHE A 81 -3.22 -35.51 23.19
N ASN A 82 -1.95 -35.94 23.10
CA ASN A 82 -1.52 -37.28 23.51
C ASN A 82 -0.59 -37.25 24.74
N GLY A 83 -0.58 -36.14 25.48
CA GLY A 83 0.25 -35.95 26.66
C GLY A 83 1.71 -35.67 26.33
N TYR A 84 1.99 -34.95 25.25
CA TYR A 84 3.34 -34.58 24.77
C TYR A 84 4.22 -35.76 24.39
N LYS A 85 3.61 -36.80 23.82
CA LYS A 85 4.30 -37.97 23.31
C LYS A 85 4.58 -37.84 21.83
N ASP A 86 5.79 -38.16 21.39
CA ASP A 86 6.14 -38.05 19.98
C ASP A 86 5.29 -39.02 19.11
N LEU A 87 5.05 -38.65 17.85
CA LEU A 87 4.14 -39.43 17.00
C LEU A 87 4.72 -40.79 16.59
N TYR A 88 6.06 -40.94 16.55
CA TYR A 88 6.72 -42.12 16.02
C TYR A 88 6.87 -43.20 17.08
N THR A 89 7.50 -42.87 18.20
CA THR A 89 7.84 -43.79 19.29
C THR A 89 6.84 -43.76 20.44
N ASN A 90 5.94 -42.77 20.52
CA ASN A 90 4.99 -42.58 21.62
C ASN A 90 5.70 -42.34 22.97
N GLU A 91 6.92 -41.81 22.93
CA GLU A 91 7.73 -41.48 24.10
C GLU A 91 7.49 -40.04 24.52
N TYR A 92 7.46 -39.80 25.83
CA TYR A 92 7.20 -38.48 26.39
C TYR A 92 8.38 -37.54 26.15
N ILE A 93 8.10 -36.35 25.62
CA ILE A 93 9.07 -35.27 25.47
C ILE A 93 9.03 -34.40 26.72
N SER A 94 10.10 -34.40 27.51
CA SER A 94 10.22 -33.47 28.63
C SER A 94 10.28 -32.03 28.13
N ARG A 95 9.53 -31.16 28.80
CA ARG A 95 9.49 -29.72 28.56
C ARG A 95 10.88 -29.09 28.72
N GLU A 96 11.63 -29.52 29.72
CA GLU A 96 12.96 -29.01 30.08
C GLU A 96 14.00 -29.40 29.03
N GLU A 97 13.86 -30.60 28.46
CA GLU A 97 14.78 -31.11 27.44
C GLU A 97 14.44 -30.67 26.01
N LEU A 98 13.29 -30.01 25.79
CA LEU A 98 12.77 -29.66 24.46
C LEU A 98 13.80 -28.92 23.58
N PHE A 99 14.50 -27.95 24.16
CA PHE A 99 15.50 -27.12 23.48
C PHE A 99 16.93 -27.68 23.57
N SER A 100 17.10 -28.86 24.16
CA SER A 100 18.39 -29.56 24.20
C SER A 100 18.76 -30.17 22.84
N LYS A 101 19.96 -30.74 22.73
CA LYS A 101 20.43 -31.47 21.55
C LYS A 101 19.78 -32.87 21.39
N LYS A 102 18.93 -33.29 22.33
CA LYS A 102 18.26 -34.60 22.32
C LYS A 102 17.14 -34.69 21.27
N TYR A 103 16.45 -33.58 20.99
CA TYR A 103 15.32 -33.53 20.07
C TYR A 103 15.59 -32.69 18.83
N ASP A 104 15.22 -33.23 17.68
CA ASP A 104 15.33 -32.56 16.38
C ASP A 104 13.94 -32.28 15.78
N ILE A 105 13.86 -31.20 15.01
CA ILE A 105 12.72 -30.95 14.14
C ILE A 105 12.89 -31.86 12.93
N GLU A 106 12.00 -32.83 12.78
CA GLU A 106 12.08 -33.87 11.76
C GLU A 106 11.12 -33.65 10.59
N HIS A 107 11.58 -33.93 9.37
CA HIS A 107 10.74 -33.90 8.18
C HIS A 107 10.03 -35.25 7.98
N ILE A 108 8.70 -35.24 8.09
CA ILE A 108 7.83 -36.42 7.97
C ILE A 108 8.07 -37.14 6.64
N ILE A 109 8.04 -36.39 5.54
CA ILE A 109 8.55 -36.82 4.24
C ILE A 109 9.90 -36.13 4.02
N PRO A 110 10.98 -36.88 3.76
CA PRO A 110 12.31 -36.32 3.60
C PRO A 110 12.35 -35.16 2.60
N GLN A 111 13.04 -34.07 2.97
CA GLN A 111 13.16 -32.88 2.11
C GLN A 111 13.78 -33.22 0.75
N SER A 112 14.65 -34.22 0.69
CA SER A 112 15.23 -34.73 -0.55
C SER A 112 14.20 -35.32 -1.52
N ARG A 113 13.02 -35.77 -1.07
CA ARG A 113 11.94 -36.36 -1.90
C ARG A 113 10.93 -35.34 -2.42
N VAL A 114 10.60 -34.34 -1.61
CA VAL A 114 9.47 -33.41 -1.89
C VAL A 114 9.82 -31.93 -1.81
N PHE A 115 11.02 -31.59 -1.33
CA PHE A 115 11.50 -30.22 -1.13
C PHE A 115 10.51 -29.32 -0.37
N ASP A 116 9.84 -29.90 0.63
CA ASP A 116 8.79 -29.26 1.41
C ASP A 116 9.24 -29.02 2.85
N ASP A 117 9.47 -27.74 3.19
CA ASP A 117 9.83 -27.28 4.53
C ASP A 117 8.63 -26.71 5.33
N SER A 118 7.40 -26.97 4.87
CA SER A 118 6.19 -26.49 5.55
C SER A 118 6.02 -27.13 6.93
N PHE A 119 5.37 -26.40 7.85
CA PHE A 119 5.04 -26.90 9.19
C PHE A 119 4.26 -28.23 9.16
N SER A 120 3.41 -28.42 8.15
CA SER A 120 2.66 -29.67 7.95
C SER A 120 3.54 -30.88 7.58
N ASN A 121 4.77 -30.67 7.14
CA ASN A 121 5.75 -31.74 6.88
C ASN A 121 6.76 -31.90 8.03
N LYS A 122 6.54 -31.24 9.18
CA LYS A 122 7.47 -31.28 10.32
C LYS A 122 6.83 -31.97 11.52
N THR A 123 7.64 -32.64 12.33
CA THR A 123 7.30 -33.15 13.65
C THR A 123 8.52 -33.02 14.57
N ILE A 124 8.39 -33.36 15.84
CA ILE A 124 9.51 -33.38 16.78
C ILE A 124 9.70 -34.80 17.29
N VAL A 125 10.95 -35.27 17.24
CA VAL A 125 11.33 -36.64 17.67
C VAL A 125 12.73 -36.61 18.28
N GLU A 126 13.10 -37.68 18.96
CA GLU A 126 14.48 -37.86 19.39
C GLU A 126 15.43 -37.90 18.19
N LYS A 127 16.59 -37.27 18.35
CA LYS A 127 17.64 -37.19 17.32
C LYS A 127 18.07 -38.56 16.80
N ARG A 128 18.15 -39.57 17.66
CA ARG A 128 18.49 -40.95 17.28
C ARG A 128 17.45 -41.55 16.34
N ILE A 129 16.17 -41.26 16.55
CA ILE A 129 15.06 -41.74 15.71
C ILE A 129 15.06 -41.04 14.36
N ASN A 130 15.28 -39.72 14.34
CA ASN A 130 15.48 -38.96 13.10
C ASN A 130 16.64 -39.56 12.26
N GLN A 131 17.79 -39.79 12.90
CA GLN A 131 18.95 -40.42 12.26
C GLN A 131 18.65 -41.82 11.72
N ALA A 132 17.87 -42.62 12.45
CA ALA A 132 17.49 -43.97 12.05
C ALA A 132 16.50 -44.00 10.88
N LYS A 133 15.63 -42.98 10.74
CA LYS A 133 14.70 -42.85 9.61
C LYS A 133 15.40 -42.51 8.30
N ASP A 134 16.50 -41.76 8.35
CA ASP A 134 17.27 -41.29 7.19
C ASP A 134 16.36 -40.75 6.08
N ASN A 135 16.32 -41.40 4.91
CA ASN A 135 15.54 -40.94 3.74
C ASN A 135 14.22 -41.71 3.52
N ALA A 136 13.74 -42.45 4.53
CA ALA A 136 12.42 -43.08 4.51
C ALA A 136 11.30 -42.07 4.86
N THR A 137 10.07 -42.32 4.41
CA THR A 137 8.90 -41.58 4.93
C THR A 137 8.61 -42.03 6.36
N ALA A 138 7.85 -41.22 7.12
CA ALA A 138 7.37 -41.64 8.44
C ALA A 138 6.66 -43.00 8.38
N TYR A 139 5.76 -43.18 7.40
CA TYR A 139 5.06 -44.44 7.20
C TYR A 139 6.04 -45.59 6.96
N ASP A 140 6.94 -45.47 5.96
CA ASP A 140 7.84 -46.55 5.56
C ASP A 140 8.80 -46.92 6.70
N TYR A 141 9.28 -45.93 7.46
CA TYR A 141 10.14 -46.16 8.62
C TYR A 141 9.41 -46.95 9.71
N ILE A 142 8.18 -46.58 10.04
CA ILE A 142 7.41 -47.30 11.07
C ILE A 142 7.01 -48.70 10.59
N ASP A 143 6.72 -48.87 9.30
CA ASP A 143 6.42 -50.18 8.69
C ASP A 143 7.58 -51.17 8.89
N THR A 144 8.83 -50.68 8.83
CA THR A 144 10.02 -51.52 9.11
C THR A 144 10.12 -52.02 10.56
N LYS A 145 9.33 -51.47 11.49
CA LYS A 145 9.28 -51.86 12.91
C LYS A 145 8.21 -52.92 13.21
N GLY A 146 7.44 -53.36 12.21
CA GLY A 146 6.45 -54.42 12.31
C GLY A 146 4.99 -53.93 12.33
N ALA A 147 4.08 -54.85 12.02
CA ALA A 147 2.65 -54.56 11.80
C ALA A 147 1.93 -54.00 13.03
N GLU A 148 2.31 -54.44 14.23
CA GLU A 148 1.76 -53.95 15.50
C GLU A 148 2.09 -52.46 15.70
N ARG A 149 3.38 -52.10 15.63
CA ARG A 149 3.87 -50.71 15.72
C ARG A 149 3.23 -49.79 14.68
N LEU A 150 3.03 -50.29 13.46
CA LEU A 150 2.37 -49.54 12.40
C LEU A 150 0.88 -49.30 12.69
N SER A 151 0.19 -50.30 13.24
CA SER A 151 -1.22 -50.19 13.61
C SER A 151 -1.41 -49.16 14.72
N GLU A 152 -0.57 -49.21 15.76
CA GLU A 152 -0.57 -48.20 16.83
C GLU A 152 -0.25 -46.79 16.30
N TYR A 153 0.71 -46.67 15.39
CA TYR A 153 1.05 -45.40 14.75
C TYR A 153 -0.15 -44.83 13.99
N ARG A 154 -0.86 -45.65 13.22
CA ARG A 154 -2.07 -45.20 12.50
C ARG A 154 -3.13 -44.68 13.46
N LEU A 155 -3.38 -45.38 14.57
CA LEU A 155 -4.31 -44.93 15.60
C LEU A 155 -3.89 -43.57 16.20
N ARG A 156 -2.59 -43.36 16.47
CA ARG A 156 -2.07 -42.06 16.92
C ARG A 156 -2.30 -40.96 15.88
N VAL A 157 -2.05 -41.25 14.60
CA VAL A 157 -2.23 -40.30 13.50
C VAL A 157 -3.72 -39.99 13.26
N GLU A 158 -4.62 -40.95 13.45
CA GLU A 158 -6.06 -40.75 13.43
C GLU A 158 -6.55 -39.89 14.61
N ALA A 159 -6.03 -40.15 15.82
CA ALA A 159 -6.31 -39.32 16.99
C ALA A 159 -5.85 -37.87 16.78
N TYR A 160 -4.68 -37.66 16.16
CA TYR A 160 -4.21 -36.34 15.76
C TYR A 160 -5.19 -35.62 14.82
N LEU A 161 -5.74 -36.31 13.81
CA LEU A 161 -6.70 -35.70 12.90
C LEU A 161 -8.05 -35.41 13.58
N LYS A 162 -8.46 -36.25 14.53
CA LYS A 162 -9.68 -36.04 15.31
C LYS A 162 -9.59 -34.77 16.17
N GLU A 163 -8.43 -34.53 16.79
CA GLU A 163 -8.19 -33.31 17.58
C GLU A 163 -8.01 -32.07 16.70
N TYR A 164 -7.34 -32.22 15.55
CA TYR A 164 -7.07 -31.12 14.62
C TYR A 164 -7.64 -31.36 13.21
N PRO A 165 -8.98 -31.31 13.03
CA PRO A 165 -9.64 -31.64 11.76
C PRO A 165 -9.22 -30.74 10.59
N GLU A 166 -8.74 -29.54 10.86
CA GLU A 166 -8.24 -28.58 9.88
C GLU A 166 -6.83 -28.93 9.36
N ARG A 167 -6.07 -29.77 10.08
CA ARG A 167 -4.66 -30.10 9.75
C ARG A 167 -4.51 -31.34 8.87
N LYS A 168 -5.47 -31.57 7.96
CA LYS A 168 -5.51 -32.72 7.03
C LYS A 168 -4.23 -32.89 6.21
N ALA A 169 -3.51 -31.80 5.93
CA ALA A 169 -2.26 -31.85 5.18
C ALA A 169 -1.17 -32.65 5.90
N LYS A 170 -1.00 -32.48 7.22
CA LYS A 170 -0.01 -33.23 8.01
C LYS A 170 -0.41 -34.70 8.13
N TYR A 171 -1.70 -34.96 8.40
CA TYR A 171 -2.26 -36.32 8.42
C TYR A 171 -1.95 -37.10 7.13
N LYS A 172 -2.22 -36.50 5.96
CA LYS A 172 -1.94 -37.14 4.67
C LYS A 172 -0.44 -37.44 4.47
N LYS A 173 0.45 -36.57 4.96
CA LYS A 173 1.90 -36.77 4.85
C LYS A 173 2.42 -37.86 5.79
N LEU A 174 1.88 -37.94 7.00
CA LEU A 174 2.21 -38.98 7.99
C LEU A 174 1.88 -40.39 7.45
N LEU A 175 0.79 -40.53 6.71
CA LEU A 175 0.37 -41.81 6.11
C LEU A 175 0.88 -42.04 4.69
N MET A 176 1.73 -41.15 4.15
CA MET A 176 2.20 -41.25 2.77
C MET A 176 3.32 -42.28 2.66
N LYS A 177 3.06 -43.35 1.90
CA LYS A 177 4.08 -44.31 1.46
C LYS A 177 5.06 -43.67 0.49
N GLY A 178 6.28 -44.17 0.49
CA GLY A 178 7.31 -43.73 -0.45
C GLY A 178 6.86 -43.81 -1.91
N ASP A 179 6.29 -44.94 -2.33
CA ASP A 179 5.94 -45.20 -3.74
C ASP A 179 4.80 -44.29 -4.25
N ALA A 180 4.00 -43.74 -3.33
CA ALA A 180 2.95 -42.78 -3.66
C ALA A 180 3.50 -41.36 -3.94
N ILE A 181 4.78 -41.11 -3.65
CA ILE A 181 5.42 -39.83 -3.92
C ILE A 181 5.78 -39.77 -5.40
N GLY A 182 4.97 -39.06 -6.18
CA GLY A 182 5.26 -38.84 -7.61
C GLY A 182 6.62 -38.19 -7.87
N GLU A 183 7.16 -38.39 -9.07
CA GLU A 183 8.46 -37.85 -9.51
C GLU A 183 8.44 -36.32 -9.70
N GLY A 184 9.54 -35.65 -9.32
CA GLY A 184 9.79 -34.23 -9.58
C GLY A 184 8.86 -33.26 -8.84
N PHE A 185 9.32 -32.63 -7.74
CA PHE A 185 8.48 -31.66 -7.00
C PHE A 185 8.19 -30.39 -7.81
N ILE A 186 9.12 -29.93 -8.64
CA ILE A 186 8.93 -28.76 -9.51
C ILE A 186 7.81 -29.01 -10.52
N ASP A 187 7.74 -30.18 -11.14
CA ASP A 187 6.69 -30.50 -12.11
C ASP A 187 5.31 -30.62 -11.45
N ARG A 188 5.24 -30.97 -10.16
CA ARG A 188 3.98 -30.91 -9.38
C ARG A 188 3.56 -29.47 -9.13
N ASP A 189 4.48 -28.62 -8.65
CA ASP A 189 4.21 -27.21 -8.39
C ASP A 189 3.86 -26.40 -9.65
N LEU A 190 4.49 -26.74 -10.79
CA LEU A 190 4.20 -26.15 -12.10
C LEU A 190 2.89 -26.68 -12.68
N ARG A 191 2.49 -27.93 -12.39
CA ARG A 191 1.16 -28.47 -12.71
C ARG A 191 0.05 -27.79 -11.92
N ASP A 192 0.30 -27.34 -10.70
CA ASP A 192 -0.66 -26.49 -9.98
C ASP A 192 -0.67 -25.04 -10.53
N SER A 193 0.23 -24.72 -11.46
CA SER A 193 0.51 -23.48 -12.22
C SER A 193 -0.48 -23.00 -13.30
N GLN A 194 -1.33 -23.90 -13.79
CA GLN A 194 -1.46 -24.09 -15.24
C GLN A 194 -1.82 -22.88 -16.13
N TYR A 195 -2.84 -22.05 -15.85
CA TYR A 195 -3.27 -21.10 -16.90
C TYR A 195 -2.33 -19.91 -17.15
N ILE A 196 -2.08 -19.06 -16.14
CA ILE A 196 -1.21 -17.87 -16.29
C ILE A 196 0.20 -18.30 -16.67
N ALA A 197 0.69 -19.39 -16.07
CA ALA A 197 2.01 -19.92 -16.35
C ALA A 197 2.16 -20.40 -17.80
N LYS A 198 1.22 -21.21 -18.27
CA LYS A 198 1.20 -21.70 -19.65
C LYS A 198 1.06 -20.54 -20.63
N LYS A 199 0.20 -19.56 -20.37
CA LYS A 199 0.02 -18.41 -21.26
C LYS A 199 1.26 -17.52 -21.29
N ALA A 200 1.88 -17.24 -20.15
CA ALA A 200 3.12 -16.48 -20.09
C ALA A 200 4.24 -17.18 -20.86
N LYS A 201 4.41 -18.50 -20.65
CA LYS A 201 5.39 -19.31 -21.40
C LYS A 201 5.10 -19.31 -22.90
N THR A 202 3.83 -19.43 -23.30
CA THR A 202 3.41 -19.35 -24.71
C THR A 202 3.84 -18.02 -25.33
N MET A 203 3.54 -16.90 -24.65
CA MET A 203 3.92 -15.56 -25.14
C MET A 203 5.44 -15.38 -25.20
N LEU A 204 6.19 -15.93 -24.25
CA LEU A 204 7.65 -15.83 -24.25
C LEU A 204 8.30 -16.69 -25.34
N HIS A 205 7.69 -17.83 -25.69
CA HIS A 205 8.15 -18.65 -26.81
C HIS A 205 8.04 -17.96 -28.17
N GLU A 206 7.16 -16.95 -28.32
CA GLU A 206 7.10 -16.14 -29.54
C GLU A 206 8.38 -15.32 -29.76
N VAL A 207 9.13 -15.01 -28.68
CA VAL A 207 10.32 -14.15 -28.73
C VAL A 207 11.61 -14.86 -28.33
N CYS A 208 11.57 -16.01 -27.68
CA CYS A 208 12.77 -16.74 -27.25
C CYS A 208 12.55 -18.26 -27.34
N ARG A 209 13.54 -18.98 -27.87
CA ARG A 209 13.44 -20.44 -28.07
C ARG A 209 13.46 -21.20 -26.74
N THR A 210 14.32 -20.78 -25.82
CA THR A 210 14.60 -21.50 -24.58
C THR A 210 13.95 -20.80 -23.40
N ILE A 211 12.90 -21.41 -22.84
CA ILE A 211 12.19 -20.90 -21.67
C ILE A 211 12.29 -21.92 -20.53
N VAL A 212 12.99 -21.54 -19.46
CA VAL A 212 13.16 -22.37 -18.26
C VAL A 212 12.33 -21.78 -17.13
N SER A 213 11.55 -22.63 -16.46
CA SER A 213 10.77 -22.25 -15.29
C SER A 213 11.41 -22.77 -14.02
N THR A 214 11.46 -21.93 -12.99
CA THR A 214 11.89 -22.29 -11.63
C THR A 214 10.78 -22.03 -10.62
N THR A 215 10.95 -22.54 -9.40
CA THR A 215 10.02 -22.35 -8.28
C THR A 215 10.59 -21.42 -7.22
N GLY A 216 9.70 -20.80 -6.45
CA GLY A 216 10.01 -19.97 -5.27
C GLY A 216 11.00 -20.63 -4.30
N SER A 217 10.86 -21.94 -4.10
CA SER A 217 11.69 -22.70 -3.18
C SER A 217 13.12 -22.88 -3.69
N VAL A 218 13.30 -23.13 -4.99
CA VAL A 218 14.64 -23.22 -5.61
C VAL A 218 15.34 -21.86 -5.57
N THR A 219 14.64 -20.79 -5.97
CA THR A 219 15.17 -19.42 -5.90
C THR A 219 15.52 -19.04 -4.47
N GLN A 220 14.67 -19.38 -3.50
CA GLN A 220 14.97 -19.15 -2.09
C GLN A 220 16.25 -19.87 -1.64
N ARG A 221 16.37 -21.16 -1.97
CA ARG A 221 17.53 -21.96 -1.59
C ARG A 221 18.83 -21.41 -2.16
N LEU A 222 18.85 -21.06 -3.46
CA LEU A 222 20.03 -20.50 -4.10
C LEU A 222 20.39 -19.12 -3.53
N ARG A 223 19.39 -18.27 -3.29
CA ARG A 223 19.58 -16.94 -2.71
C ARG A 223 20.16 -17.00 -1.28
N GLU A 224 19.76 -17.99 -0.49
CA GLU A 224 20.31 -18.25 0.85
C GLU A 224 21.75 -18.78 0.77
N ASP A 225 22.03 -19.76 -0.10
CA ASP A 225 23.37 -20.34 -0.26
C ASP A 225 24.38 -19.33 -0.82
N TRP A 226 23.94 -18.40 -1.67
CA TRP A 226 24.74 -17.30 -2.21
C TRP A 226 24.78 -16.04 -1.33
N ASP A 227 24.18 -16.09 -0.14
CA ASP A 227 24.16 -15.00 0.85
C ASP A 227 23.59 -13.66 0.34
N LEU A 228 22.72 -13.69 -0.67
CA LEU A 228 22.12 -12.48 -1.25
C LEU A 228 21.06 -11.86 -0.33
N VAL A 229 20.47 -12.64 0.58
CA VAL A 229 19.43 -12.15 1.52
C VAL A 229 19.98 -11.03 2.42
N ASN A 230 21.22 -11.16 2.87
CA ASN A 230 21.85 -10.18 3.76
C ASN A 230 22.23 -8.87 3.04
N VAL A 231 22.53 -8.94 1.74
CA VAL A 231 22.81 -7.75 0.91
C VAL A 231 21.67 -6.74 0.99
N MET A 232 20.41 -7.18 0.93
CA MET A 232 19.25 -6.30 1.04
C MET A 232 19.17 -5.58 2.38
N GLN A 233 19.58 -6.23 3.47
CA GLN A 233 19.63 -5.61 4.79
C GLN A 233 20.78 -4.59 4.86
N GLU A 234 21.95 -4.93 4.31
CA GLU A 234 23.13 -4.07 4.33
C GLU A 234 22.95 -2.76 3.57
N ILE A 235 22.38 -2.81 2.36
CA ILE A 235 22.11 -1.59 1.57
C ILE A 235 21.07 -0.67 2.21
N ASN A 236 20.30 -1.17 3.19
CA ASN A 236 19.30 -0.39 3.93
C ASN A 236 19.77 -0.02 5.34
N LEU A 237 20.83 -0.62 5.87
CA LEU A 237 21.21 -0.50 7.27
C LEU A 237 21.41 0.95 7.70
N GLU A 238 22.14 1.73 6.91
CA GLU A 238 22.43 3.13 7.23
C GLU A 238 21.17 4.00 7.28
N LYS A 239 20.22 3.76 6.37
CA LYS A 239 18.92 4.45 6.31
C LYS A 239 18.14 4.27 7.62
N TYR A 240 18.05 3.03 8.11
CA TYR A 240 17.32 2.71 9.34
C TYR A 240 18.11 3.09 10.61
N ARG A 241 19.45 3.05 10.56
CA ARG A 241 20.31 3.49 11.67
C ARG A 241 20.14 4.97 11.97
N LYS A 242 20.11 5.82 10.94
CA LYS A 242 19.84 7.28 11.07
C LYS A 242 18.49 7.58 11.74
N GLN A 243 17.60 6.60 11.81
CA GLN A 243 16.24 6.72 12.35
C GLN A 243 16.08 6.03 13.71
N LEU A 244 17.16 5.51 14.30
CA LEU A 244 17.13 4.73 15.55
C LEU A 244 16.21 3.50 15.44
N LEU A 245 16.05 2.94 14.23
CA LEU A 245 15.26 1.73 13.96
C LEU A 245 16.14 0.48 13.85
N THR A 246 17.29 0.52 14.52
CA THR A 246 18.25 -0.58 14.60
C THR A 246 18.46 -0.97 16.05
N GLU A 247 18.59 -2.27 16.31
CA GLU A 247 18.87 -2.82 17.63
C GLU A 247 20.13 -3.69 17.60
N MET A 248 20.84 -3.75 18.73
CA MET A 248 21.93 -4.70 18.95
C MET A 248 21.37 -5.98 19.57
N VAL A 249 21.50 -7.09 18.85
CA VAL A 249 21.01 -8.40 19.32
C VAL A 249 22.19 -9.27 19.74
N GLU A 250 22.17 -9.75 20.99
CA GLU A 250 23.08 -10.77 21.51
C GLU A 250 22.77 -12.11 20.83
N LYS A 251 23.73 -12.65 20.08
CA LYS A 251 23.66 -13.98 19.46
C LYS A 251 23.91 -15.09 20.50
N LYS A 252 23.61 -16.34 20.13
CA LYS A 252 23.83 -17.53 20.98
C LYS A 252 25.30 -17.78 21.34
N ASP A 253 26.24 -17.21 20.59
CA ASP A 253 27.70 -17.26 20.80
C ASP A 253 28.22 -16.11 21.68
N GLY A 254 27.35 -15.22 22.17
CA GLY A 254 27.72 -14.05 22.99
C GLY A 254 28.14 -12.81 22.19
N ASN A 255 28.23 -12.91 20.85
CA ASN A 255 28.54 -11.76 19.99
C ASN A 255 27.30 -10.89 19.73
N PHE A 256 27.51 -9.60 19.49
CA PHE A 256 26.42 -8.69 19.13
C PHE A 256 26.33 -8.51 17.60
N LYS A 257 25.11 -8.52 17.06
CA LYS A 257 24.83 -8.16 15.67
C LYS A 257 23.80 -7.04 15.61
N GLU A 258 24.15 -5.97 14.90
CA GLU A 258 23.19 -4.92 14.58
C GLU A 258 22.16 -5.42 13.56
N ARG A 259 20.89 -5.15 13.85
CA ARG A 259 19.75 -5.57 13.03
C ARG A 259 18.77 -4.43 12.89
N ILE A 260 18.10 -4.37 11.73
CA ILE A 260 16.96 -3.48 11.52
C ILE A 260 15.72 -4.12 12.17
N VAL A 261 15.02 -3.36 13.01
CA VAL A 261 13.80 -3.80 13.69
C VAL A 261 12.70 -4.04 12.65
N ASP A 262 11.96 -5.15 12.78
CA ASP A 262 10.87 -5.56 11.86
C ASP A 262 11.24 -5.62 10.37
N TRP A 263 12.52 -5.85 10.06
CA TRP A 263 13.00 -5.90 8.69
C TRP A 263 12.53 -7.15 7.94
N THR A 264 12.00 -6.92 6.74
CA THR A 264 11.86 -7.95 5.71
C THR A 264 12.42 -7.43 4.41
N LYS A 265 12.94 -8.33 3.54
CA LYS A 265 13.36 -7.93 2.19
C LYS A 265 12.24 -7.23 1.39
N ARG A 266 10.97 -7.49 1.74
CA ARG A 266 9.81 -6.94 1.05
C ARG A 266 9.57 -5.46 1.36
N ASN A 267 10.27 -4.87 2.33
CA ASN A 267 10.22 -3.43 2.61
C ASN A 267 10.86 -2.59 1.49
N ASP A 268 11.65 -3.21 0.60
CA ASP A 268 12.38 -2.54 -0.48
C ASP A 268 12.11 -3.24 -1.83
N HIS A 269 11.64 -2.50 -2.84
CA HIS A 269 11.28 -3.02 -4.17
C HIS A 269 12.44 -3.75 -4.89
N ARG A 270 13.70 -3.45 -4.57
CA ARG A 270 14.88 -4.11 -5.18
C ARG A 270 14.95 -5.61 -4.89
N HIS A 271 14.20 -6.12 -3.91
CA HIS A 271 14.13 -7.56 -3.68
C HIS A 271 13.64 -8.34 -4.91
N HIS A 272 12.81 -7.73 -5.77
CA HIS A 272 12.41 -8.34 -7.04
C HIS A 272 13.58 -8.44 -8.02
N ALA A 273 14.47 -7.45 -8.06
CA ALA A 273 15.67 -7.49 -8.89
C ALA A 273 16.68 -8.53 -8.38
N MET A 274 16.85 -8.64 -7.05
CA MET A 274 17.66 -9.69 -6.43
C MET A 274 17.10 -11.09 -6.74
N ASP A 275 15.79 -11.28 -6.66
CA ASP A 275 15.14 -12.54 -7.00
C ASP A 275 15.33 -12.85 -8.51
N ALA A 276 15.16 -11.87 -9.39
CA ALA A 276 15.41 -12.00 -10.82
C ALA A 276 16.88 -12.34 -11.14
N LEU A 277 17.85 -11.72 -10.46
CA LEU A 277 19.27 -12.04 -10.56
C LEU A 277 19.52 -13.51 -10.17
N THR A 278 18.92 -13.96 -9.07
CA THR A 278 19.03 -15.36 -8.61
C THR A 278 18.49 -16.32 -9.67
N ILE A 279 17.33 -16.01 -10.24
CA ILE A 279 16.70 -16.80 -11.30
C ILE A 279 17.57 -16.83 -12.56
N ALA A 280 18.15 -15.69 -12.95
CA ALA A 280 19.03 -15.59 -14.11
C ALA A 280 20.26 -16.50 -13.99
N PHE A 281 20.83 -16.68 -12.79
CA PHE A 281 21.95 -17.60 -12.55
C PHE A 281 21.55 -19.04 -12.19
N THR A 282 20.26 -19.36 -12.17
CA THR A 282 19.77 -20.71 -11.86
C THR A 282 20.00 -21.66 -13.05
N LYS A 283 20.91 -22.63 -12.89
CA LYS A 283 21.22 -23.63 -13.93
C LYS A 283 20.26 -24.84 -13.86
N HIS A 284 20.13 -25.54 -14.99
CA HIS A 284 19.44 -26.84 -15.04
C HIS A 284 20.03 -27.86 -14.04
N ASN A 285 21.35 -27.83 -13.82
CA ASN A 285 22.02 -28.65 -12.81
C ASN A 285 21.50 -28.40 -11.38
N HIS A 286 21.25 -27.14 -11.01
CA HIS A 286 20.71 -26.83 -9.67
C HIS A 286 19.33 -27.47 -9.51
N ILE A 287 18.49 -27.34 -10.54
CA ILE A 287 17.14 -27.91 -10.58
C ILE A 287 17.19 -29.45 -10.53
N GLN A 288 18.01 -30.08 -11.37
CA GLN A 288 18.12 -31.54 -11.39
C GLN A 288 18.65 -32.11 -10.08
N TYR A 289 19.66 -31.48 -9.48
CA TYR A 289 20.20 -31.90 -8.20
C TYR A 289 19.16 -31.80 -7.09
N LEU A 290 18.43 -30.67 -7.00
CA LEU A 290 17.38 -30.48 -6.00
C LEU A 290 16.21 -31.46 -6.19
N ASN A 291 15.79 -31.71 -7.42
CA ASN A 291 14.69 -32.64 -7.74
C ASN A 291 15.03 -34.09 -7.38
N ASN A 292 16.31 -34.48 -7.48
CA ASN A 292 16.74 -35.86 -7.37
C ASN A 292 17.68 -36.10 -6.19
N LEU A 293 17.54 -35.32 -5.11
CA LEU A 293 18.43 -35.39 -3.95
C LEU A 293 18.53 -36.80 -3.34
N ASN A 294 17.49 -37.63 -3.37
CA ASN A 294 17.60 -39.01 -2.85
C ASN A 294 18.39 -39.94 -3.74
N ALA A 295 18.26 -39.78 -5.06
CA ALA A 295 18.89 -40.67 -6.03
C ALA A 295 20.43 -40.60 -5.93
N ARG A 296 21.00 -39.54 -5.34
CA ARG A 296 22.46 -39.37 -5.17
C ARG A 296 23.16 -40.52 -4.43
N LYS A 297 22.43 -41.29 -3.61
CA LYS A 297 22.97 -42.44 -2.87
C LYS A 297 22.76 -43.77 -3.61
N ASN A 298 22.00 -43.77 -4.71
CA ASN A 298 21.75 -44.98 -5.49
C ASN A 298 22.99 -45.33 -6.30
N ASP A 299 23.27 -46.63 -6.42
CA ASP A 299 24.32 -47.18 -7.28
C ASP A 299 23.76 -47.44 -8.69
N ASP A 300 23.14 -46.42 -9.27
CA ASP A 300 22.58 -46.45 -10.62
C ASP A 300 23.09 -45.26 -11.45
N LYS A 301 22.84 -45.29 -12.77
CA LYS A 301 23.29 -44.25 -13.70
C LYS A 301 22.81 -42.85 -13.30
N LEU A 302 21.59 -42.74 -12.76
CA LEU A 302 21.02 -41.48 -12.31
C LEU A 302 21.73 -41.00 -11.04
N GLY A 303 21.97 -41.89 -10.07
CA GLY A 303 22.66 -41.59 -8.83
C GLY A 303 24.09 -41.12 -9.04
N HIS A 304 24.86 -41.78 -9.91
CA HIS A 304 26.19 -41.30 -10.29
C HIS A 304 26.16 -39.92 -10.96
N ALA A 305 25.19 -39.67 -11.84
CA ALA A 305 25.04 -38.37 -12.48
C ALA A 305 24.73 -37.27 -11.45
N ILE A 306 23.80 -37.51 -10.52
CA ILE A 306 23.46 -36.56 -9.45
C ILE A 306 24.64 -36.34 -8.49
N ALA A 307 25.38 -37.38 -8.12
CA ALA A 307 26.58 -37.26 -7.30
C ALA A 307 27.68 -36.43 -8.01
N GLY A 308 27.80 -36.58 -9.33
CA GLY A 308 28.66 -35.74 -10.17
C GLY A 308 28.25 -34.26 -10.13
N ILE A 309 26.95 -33.98 -10.28
CA ILE A 309 26.41 -32.62 -10.17
C ILE A 309 26.65 -32.04 -8.76
N GLU A 310 26.45 -32.83 -7.71
CA GLU A 310 26.69 -32.41 -6.32
C GLU A 310 28.13 -31.93 -6.12
N LYS A 311 29.12 -32.74 -6.52
CA LYS A 311 30.55 -32.39 -6.42
C LYS A 311 30.89 -31.15 -7.25
N LYS A 312 30.26 -31.03 -8.43
CA LYS A 312 30.47 -29.91 -9.34
C LYS A 312 29.92 -28.59 -8.79
N GLU A 313 28.67 -28.58 -8.33
CA GLU A 313 27.94 -27.34 -8.02
C GLU A 313 27.89 -27.01 -6.53
N THR A 314 28.32 -27.90 -5.61
CA THR A 314 28.21 -27.65 -4.15
C THR A 314 29.54 -27.81 -3.40
N TYR A 315 29.60 -27.28 -2.18
CA TYR A 315 30.70 -27.45 -1.22
C TYR A 315 30.18 -27.51 0.22
N PHE A 316 30.99 -27.97 1.16
CA PHE A 316 30.65 -27.96 2.58
C PHE A 316 31.04 -26.63 3.24
N HIS A 317 30.10 -26.08 4.00
CA HIS A 317 30.23 -24.86 4.78
C HIS A 317 29.88 -25.17 6.24
N ILE A 318 30.68 -24.67 7.19
CA ILE A 318 30.39 -24.78 8.62
C ILE A 318 29.71 -23.48 9.04
N ASP A 319 28.48 -23.55 9.56
CA ASP A 319 27.77 -22.36 10.03
C ASP A 319 28.29 -21.86 11.39
N ASP A 320 27.87 -20.66 11.79
CA ASP A 320 28.22 -20.01 13.08
C ASP A 320 27.98 -20.91 14.31
N SER A 321 27.14 -21.93 14.19
CA SER A 321 26.82 -22.88 15.26
C SER A 321 27.61 -24.19 15.16
N GLY A 322 28.63 -24.26 14.29
CA GLY A 322 29.45 -25.44 14.06
C GLY A 322 28.79 -26.53 13.20
N ASN A 323 27.61 -26.28 12.62
CA ASN A 323 26.94 -27.31 11.82
C ASN A 323 27.47 -27.32 10.39
N LYS A 324 27.84 -28.50 9.92
CA LYS A 324 28.26 -28.73 8.54
C LYS A 324 27.05 -28.79 7.62
N LYS A 325 26.92 -27.83 6.71
CA LYS A 325 25.86 -27.74 5.70
C LYS A 325 26.45 -27.68 4.30
N ARG A 326 25.75 -28.23 3.31
CA ARG A 326 26.13 -28.07 1.90
C ARG A 326 25.54 -26.78 1.35
N ARG A 327 26.35 -26.00 0.64
CA ARG A 327 25.94 -24.80 -0.09
C ARG A 327 26.26 -24.93 -1.57
N PHE A 328 25.43 -24.33 -2.42
CA PHE A 328 25.78 -24.14 -3.82
C PHE A 328 26.95 -23.17 -3.97
N LYS A 329 27.86 -23.48 -4.89
CA LYS A 329 28.94 -22.59 -5.29
C LYS A 329 28.34 -21.33 -5.90
N SER A 330 28.96 -20.19 -5.60
CA SER A 330 28.63 -18.91 -6.21
C SER A 330 28.81 -18.98 -7.73
N PRO A 331 27.96 -18.32 -8.54
CA PRO A 331 28.09 -18.33 -9.99
C PRO A 331 29.36 -17.61 -10.50
N LEU A 332 29.88 -16.65 -9.74
CA LEU A 332 31.10 -15.92 -10.04
C LEU A 332 31.88 -15.55 -8.76
N THR A 333 33.18 -15.27 -8.93
CA THR A 333 34.04 -14.70 -7.90
C THR A 333 33.50 -13.33 -7.50
N ASN A 334 33.40 -13.05 -6.20
CA ASN A 334 32.85 -11.78 -5.66
C ASN A 334 31.39 -11.50 -6.04
N PHE A 335 30.58 -12.53 -6.34
CA PHE A 335 29.18 -12.37 -6.74
C PHE A 335 28.35 -11.48 -5.83
N ARG A 336 28.54 -11.59 -4.52
CA ARG A 336 27.80 -10.80 -3.53
C ARG A 336 28.12 -9.31 -3.62
N GLU A 337 29.38 -8.96 -3.88
CA GLU A 337 29.84 -7.58 -4.04
C GLU A 337 29.29 -6.97 -5.34
N GLU A 338 29.38 -7.70 -6.45
CA GLU A 338 28.80 -7.26 -7.73
C GLU A 338 27.26 -7.17 -7.66
N ALA A 339 26.59 -8.14 -7.03
CA ALA A 339 25.15 -8.09 -6.80
C ALA A 339 24.77 -6.85 -5.99
N LYS A 340 25.50 -6.54 -4.92
CA LYS A 340 25.29 -5.32 -4.12
C LYS A 340 25.45 -4.06 -4.97
N LYS A 341 26.57 -3.95 -5.71
CA LYS A 341 26.87 -2.82 -6.59
C LYS A 341 25.77 -2.59 -7.62
N HIS A 342 25.28 -3.64 -8.27
CA HIS A 342 24.20 -3.51 -9.25
C HIS A 342 22.86 -3.19 -8.60
N LEU A 343 22.53 -3.78 -7.45
CA LEU A 343 21.30 -3.47 -6.70
C LEU A 343 21.25 -2.02 -6.21
N GLU A 344 22.39 -1.45 -5.82
CA GLU A 344 22.49 -0.02 -5.44
C GLU A 344 22.18 0.92 -6.61
N ASN A 345 22.39 0.49 -7.86
CA ASN A 345 22.13 1.26 -9.08
C ASN A 345 20.72 1.02 -9.68
N VAL A 346 19.89 0.18 -9.07
CA VAL A 346 18.54 -0.10 -9.59
C VAL A 346 17.62 1.09 -9.34
N LEU A 347 17.02 1.61 -10.42
CA LEU A 347 15.89 2.52 -10.35
C LEU A 347 14.58 1.75 -10.62
N VAL A 348 13.73 1.69 -9.60
CA VAL A 348 12.40 1.07 -9.68
C VAL A 348 11.44 1.91 -10.50
N SER A 349 10.90 1.32 -11.58
CA SER A 349 9.91 1.92 -12.47
C SER A 349 8.49 1.45 -12.16
N CYS A 350 7.58 2.40 -11.93
CA CYS A 350 6.16 2.20 -11.71
C CYS A 350 5.37 2.74 -12.90
N LYS A 351 4.41 1.96 -13.38
CA LYS A 351 3.58 2.35 -14.51
C LYS A 351 2.67 3.56 -14.16
N ALA A 352 2.89 4.67 -14.84
CA ALA A 352 1.95 5.80 -14.87
C ALA A 352 0.78 5.50 -15.83
N LYS A 353 -0.45 5.88 -15.43
CA LYS A 353 -1.67 5.66 -16.23
C LYS A 353 -1.96 6.87 -17.11
N ASN A 354 -1.28 6.98 -18.25
CA ASN A 354 -1.39 8.16 -19.12
C ASN A 354 -2.60 8.16 -20.07
N LYS A 355 -3.23 6.99 -20.30
CA LYS A 355 -4.34 6.87 -21.24
C LYS A 355 -5.66 7.28 -20.58
N VAL A 356 -6.24 8.38 -21.04
CA VAL A 356 -7.49 8.97 -20.50
C VAL A 356 -8.74 8.23 -20.98
N VAL A 357 -8.83 7.94 -22.28
CA VAL A 357 -9.99 7.29 -22.91
C VAL A 357 -9.59 6.11 -23.79
N THR A 358 -10.51 5.17 -24.00
CA THR A 358 -10.40 4.09 -24.99
C THR A 358 -11.56 4.14 -25.97
N LYS A 359 -11.28 3.89 -27.25
CA LYS A 359 -12.30 3.70 -28.28
C LYS A 359 -12.97 2.34 -28.06
N ASN A 360 -14.28 2.33 -27.85
CA ASN A 360 -15.11 1.14 -27.72
C ASN A 360 -16.27 1.19 -28.72
N LYS A 361 -16.92 0.05 -28.95
CA LYS A 361 -18.17 -0.05 -29.69
C LYS A 361 -19.29 -0.28 -28.69
N ASN A 362 -20.17 0.71 -28.52
CA ASN A 362 -21.38 0.55 -27.71
C ASN A 362 -22.58 0.29 -28.63
N LYS A 363 -23.57 -0.46 -28.17
CA LYS A 363 -24.81 -0.70 -28.91
C LYS A 363 -25.92 0.13 -28.27
N ILE A 364 -26.35 1.19 -28.94
CA ILE A 364 -27.46 2.02 -28.48
C ILE A 364 -28.77 1.50 -29.08
N LYS A 365 -29.86 1.61 -28.33
CA LYS A 365 -31.19 1.22 -28.82
C LYS A 365 -31.74 2.38 -29.65
N SER A 366 -31.84 2.21 -30.96
CA SER A 366 -32.52 3.12 -31.87
C SER A 366 -33.76 2.39 -32.40
N GLY A 367 -34.92 2.62 -31.78
CA GLY A 367 -36.15 1.87 -32.09
C GLY A 367 -36.06 0.38 -31.73
N LYS A 368 -36.35 -0.51 -32.70
CA LYS A 368 -36.28 -1.98 -32.54
C LYS A 368 -34.87 -2.54 -32.77
N GLU A 369 -33.97 -1.79 -33.39
CA GLU A 369 -32.63 -2.25 -33.74
C GLU A 369 -31.55 -1.68 -32.79
N ARG A 370 -30.41 -2.38 -32.73
CA ARG A 370 -29.25 -1.99 -31.92
C ARG A 370 -28.07 -1.68 -32.82
N GLU A 371 -27.92 -0.42 -33.20
CA GLU A 371 -26.79 0.01 -34.02
C GLU A 371 -25.50 0.16 -33.19
N PRO A 372 -24.35 -0.32 -33.69
CA PRO A 372 -23.07 -0.14 -33.03
C PRO A 372 -22.51 1.27 -33.26
N GLN A 373 -22.43 2.07 -32.20
CA GLN A 373 -21.78 3.37 -32.19
C GLN A 373 -20.36 3.27 -31.64
N LYS A 374 -19.39 3.92 -32.31
CA LYS A 374 -18.05 4.13 -31.75
C LYS A 374 -18.13 5.18 -30.65
N THR A 375 -17.73 4.84 -29.44
CA THR A 375 -17.76 5.74 -28.28
C THR A 375 -16.40 5.79 -27.58
N LEU A 376 -16.10 6.92 -26.95
CA LEU A 376 -14.94 7.06 -26.07
C LEU A 376 -15.37 6.69 -24.65
N THR A 377 -14.74 5.66 -24.09
CA THR A 377 -14.96 5.26 -22.70
C THR A 377 -13.82 5.81 -21.83
N PRO A 378 -14.11 6.63 -20.80
CA PRO A 378 -13.13 7.04 -19.81
C PRO A 378 -12.48 5.86 -19.09
N ARG A 379 -11.19 5.99 -18.75
CA ARG A 379 -10.37 4.95 -18.10
C ARG A 379 -10.30 5.09 -16.58
N GLY A 380 -11.29 5.74 -15.98
CA GLY A 380 -11.41 5.91 -14.54
C GLY A 380 -12.79 6.44 -14.16
N GLN A 381 -13.09 6.38 -12.87
CA GLN A 381 -14.29 6.97 -12.30
C GLN A 381 -14.24 8.49 -12.47
N LEU A 382 -15.31 9.08 -13.00
CA LEU A 382 -15.39 10.53 -13.23
C LEU A 382 -15.78 11.28 -11.96
N HIS A 383 -16.70 10.72 -11.18
CA HIS A 383 -17.17 11.27 -9.92
C HIS A 383 -17.60 10.16 -8.97
N LYS A 384 -17.67 10.49 -7.68
CA LYS A 384 -18.27 9.62 -6.66
C LYS A 384 -19.77 9.44 -6.94
N GLU A 385 -20.31 8.32 -6.48
CA GLU A 385 -21.71 7.94 -6.70
C GLU A 385 -22.70 8.82 -5.91
N THR A 386 -22.25 9.43 -4.82
CA THR A 386 -23.10 10.28 -3.99
C THR A 386 -23.42 11.60 -4.69
N VAL A 387 -24.72 11.85 -4.88
CA VAL A 387 -25.27 13.12 -5.34
C VAL A 387 -25.67 13.96 -4.14
N TYR A 388 -25.28 15.22 -4.13
CA TYR A 388 -25.51 16.21 -3.09
C TYR A 388 -26.54 17.24 -3.58
N GLY A 389 -27.39 17.70 -2.66
CA GLY A 389 -28.19 18.91 -2.85
C GLY A 389 -27.38 20.15 -2.47
N ARG A 390 -27.62 21.29 -3.12
CA ARG A 390 -27.02 22.56 -2.73
C ARG A 390 -27.97 23.36 -1.86
N ILE A 391 -27.47 23.83 -0.72
CA ILE A 391 -28.20 24.69 0.22
C ILE A 391 -27.37 25.93 0.54
N GLN A 392 -28.00 26.96 1.09
CA GLN A 392 -27.31 28.10 1.68
C GLN A 392 -27.40 28.02 3.21
N GLN A 393 -26.29 28.27 3.89
CA GLN A 393 -26.18 28.22 5.34
C GLN A 393 -25.61 29.54 5.87
N TYR A 394 -26.19 30.04 6.96
CA TYR A 394 -25.64 31.20 7.65
C TYR A 394 -24.35 30.81 8.37
N ILE A 395 -23.26 31.45 8.00
CA ILE A 395 -21.99 31.38 8.71
C ILE A 395 -21.87 32.61 9.59
N VAL A 396 -21.65 32.37 10.88
CA VAL A 396 -21.41 33.44 11.86
C VAL A 396 -19.94 33.42 12.23
N LYS A 397 -19.27 34.56 12.09
CA LYS A 397 -17.86 34.72 12.47
C LYS A 397 -17.71 35.97 13.32
N GLU A 398 -16.86 35.88 14.34
CA GLU A 398 -16.42 37.03 15.12
C GLU A 398 -15.16 37.61 14.49
N GLU A 399 -15.16 38.92 14.25
CA GLU A 399 -14.02 39.61 13.66
C GLU A 399 -13.79 40.96 14.34
N LYS A 400 -12.51 41.27 14.61
CA LYS A 400 -12.10 42.53 15.20
C LYS A 400 -12.17 43.64 14.15
N VAL A 401 -12.81 44.76 14.50
CA VAL A 401 -12.87 45.94 13.65
C VAL A 401 -11.45 46.42 13.35
N SER A 402 -11.15 46.57 12.06
CA SER A 402 -9.82 46.87 11.55
C SER A 402 -9.91 47.52 10.16
N GLY A 403 -8.77 47.84 9.55
CA GLY A 403 -8.70 48.37 8.18
C GLY A 403 -9.24 47.44 7.08
N LYS A 404 -9.80 46.26 7.43
CA LYS A 404 -10.52 45.36 6.51
C LYS A 404 -12.03 45.63 6.45
N PHE A 405 -12.58 46.47 7.33
CA PHE A 405 -14.01 46.76 7.41
C PHE A 405 -14.43 47.77 6.34
N ASP A 406 -14.41 47.34 5.08
CA ASP A 406 -15.03 48.07 3.98
C ASP A 406 -16.56 48.01 4.04
N GLU A 407 -17.23 48.72 3.14
CA GLU A 407 -18.70 48.78 3.07
C GLU A 407 -19.31 47.38 2.96
N ALA A 408 -18.73 46.51 2.13
CA ALA A 408 -19.18 45.13 1.95
C ALA A 408 -19.04 44.27 3.22
N THR A 409 -17.97 44.47 4.00
CA THR A 409 -17.75 43.78 5.27
C THR A 409 -18.66 44.31 6.36
N ILE A 410 -18.87 45.63 6.43
CA ILE A 410 -19.80 46.25 7.38
C ILE A 410 -21.24 45.78 7.12
N ALA A 411 -21.65 45.61 5.86
CA ALA A 411 -22.98 45.08 5.51
C ALA A 411 -23.26 43.70 6.14
N LYS A 412 -22.22 42.88 6.40
CA LYS A 412 -22.32 41.57 7.05
C LYS A 412 -22.49 41.64 8.57
N VAL A 413 -22.32 42.81 9.20
CA VAL A 413 -22.49 42.96 10.66
C VAL A 413 -23.94 42.66 11.06
N THR A 414 -24.11 41.77 12.03
CA THR A 414 -25.43 41.23 12.44
C THR A 414 -26.36 42.25 13.06
N LYS A 415 -25.84 43.19 13.87
CA LYS A 415 -26.66 44.21 14.54
C LYS A 415 -26.76 45.49 13.69
N PRO A 416 -27.98 45.93 13.31
CA PRO A 416 -28.16 47.13 12.48
C PRO A 416 -27.51 48.40 13.06
N LYS A 417 -27.69 48.65 14.37
CA LYS A 417 -27.08 49.81 15.05
C LYS A 417 -25.55 49.86 14.93
N TYR A 418 -24.90 48.70 14.95
CA TYR A 418 -23.44 48.64 14.81
C TYR A 418 -23.03 48.94 13.36
N ARG A 419 -23.80 48.42 12.40
CA ARG A 419 -23.59 48.67 10.97
C ARG A 419 -23.71 50.16 10.65
N GLU A 420 -24.77 50.82 11.12
CA GLU A 420 -25.01 52.25 10.91
C GLU A 420 -23.87 53.10 11.48
N ALA A 421 -23.44 52.81 12.71
CA ALA A 421 -22.37 53.55 13.37
C ALA A 421 -21.02 53.38 12.66
N LEU A 422 -20.72 52.18 12.14
CA LEU A 422 -19.52 51.92 11.35
C LEU A 422 -19.57 52.60 9.97
N LEU A 423 -20.72 52.54 9.27
CA LEU A 423 -20.90 53.22 7.98
C LEU A 423 -20.74 54.73 8.12
N LYS A 424 -21.30 55.32 9.18
CA LYS A 424 -21.12 56.75 9.46
C LYS A 424 -19.65 57.11 9.64
N ARG A 425 -18.91 56.34 10.45
CA ARG A 425 -17.46 56.55 10.64
C ARG A 425 -16.69 56.37 9.33
N LEU A 426 -17.05 55.37 8.53
CA LEU A 426 -16.42 55.11 7.23
C LEU A 426 -16.63 56.31 6.28
N GLN A 427 -17.84 56.85 6.21
CA GLN A 427 -18.19 58.04 5.43
C GLN A 427 -17.44 59.30 5.90
N GLU A 428 -17.36 59.53 7.22
CA GLU A 428 -16.59 60.64 7.82
C GLU A 428 -15.08 60.58 7.48
N ASN A 429 -14.59 59.42 7.03
CA ASN A 429 -13.19 59.19 6.67
C ASN A 429 -13.02 58.90 5.17
N ASN A 430 -13.86 59.49 4.33
CA ASN A 430 -13.80 59.40 2.86
C ASN A 430 -13.88 57.96 2.32
N ASN A 431 -14.63 57.09 3.00
CA ASN A 431 -14.81 55.68 2.67
C ASN A 431 -13.52 54.85 2.60
N ASP A 432 -12.45 55.29 3.29
CA ASP A 432 -11.19 54.56 3.41
C ASP A 432 -11.17 53.75 4.73
N PRO A 433 -11.28 52.41 4.68
CA PRO A 433 -11.36 51.57 5.89
C PRO A 433 -10.12 51.64 6.76
N VAL A 434 -8.93 51.82 6.15
CA VAL A 434 -7.67 51.92 6.89
C VAL A 434 -7.68 53.21 7.70
N LYS A 435 -8.09 54.34 7.10
CA LYS A 435 -8.23 55.62 7.83
C LYS A 435 -9.36 55.59 8.86
N ALA A 436 -10.48 54.94 8.55
CA ALA A 436 -11.66 54.90 9.40
C ALA A 436 -11.48 54.07 10.68
N PHE A 437 -10.66 53.01 10.64
CA PHE A 437 -10.62 52.01 11.72
C PHE A 437 -9.22 51.64 12.22
N THR A 438 -8.17 52.35 11.79
CA THR A 438 -6.79 52.13 12.28
C THR A 438 -6.14 53.41 12.79
N GLY A 439 -4.92 53.31 13.33
CA GLY A 439 -4.15 54.46 13.79
C GLY A 439 -4.88 55.23 14.90
N LYS A 440 -5.14 56.53 14.66
CA LYS A 440 -5.88 57.41 15.59
C LYS A 440 -7.37 57.07 15.72
N ASN A 441 -7.95 56.42 14.71
CA ASN A 441 -9.37 56.05 14.66
C ASN A 441 -9.61 54.57 15.04
N ALA A 442 -8.58 53.87 15.54
CA ALA A 442 -8.78 52.56 16.13
C ALA A 442 -9.77 52.66 17.29
N LEU A 443 -10.70 51.70 17.41
CA LEU A 443 -11.74 51.71 18.46
C LEU A 443 -11.18 51.79 19.89
N SER A 444 -9.97 51.26 20.09
CA SER A 444 -9.26 51.32 21.37
C SER A 444 -8.80 52.74 21.75
N LYS A 445 -8.72 53.67 20.78
CA LYS A 445 -8.26 55.06 20.95
C LYS A 445 -9.36 56.08 20.72
N ASN A 446 -10.21 55.85 19.71
CA ASN A 446 -11.34 56.68 19.35
C ASN A 446 -12.60 55.81 19.26
N PRO A 447 -13.22 55.49 20.41
CA PRO A 447 -14.38 54.62 20.45
C PRO A 447 -15.57 55.19 19.68
N ILE A 448 -16.46 54.30 19.23
CA ILE A 448 -17.74 54.67 18.64
C ILE A 448 -18.83 54.46 19.69
N TYR A 449 -19.57 55.52 19.99
CA TYR A 449 -20.73 55.47 20.89
C TYR A 449 -22.02 55.24 20.11
N LEU A 450 -22.91 54.45 20.67
CA LEU A 450 -24.17 54.02 20.04
C LEU A 450 -25.38 54.85 20.50
N ASP A 451 -25.18 55.75 21.45
CA ASP A 451 -26.20 56.59 22.06
C ASP A 451 -25.72 58.03 22.18
N ALA A 452 -26.64 58.99 22.16
CA ALA A 452 -26.31 60.42 22.24
C ALA A 452 -25.71 60.83 23.59
N LYS A 453 -25.89 60.01 24.64
CA LYS A 453 -25.33 60.22 25.99
C LYS A 453 -23.94 59.63 26.16
N ASN A 454 -23.37 59.01 25.12
CA ASN A 454 -22.05 58.36 25.13
C ASN A 454 -21.87 57.32 26.25
N THR A 455 -22.91 56.58 26.58
CA THR A 455 -22.88 55.54 27.63
C THR A 455 -22.72 54.13 27.08
N VAL A 456 -23.02 53.89 25.80
CA VAL A 456 -22.98 52.57 25.17
C VAL A 456 -21.92 52.52 24.07
N LEU A 457 -20.88 51.73 24.28
CA LEU A 457 -19.77 51.55 23.33
C LEU A 457 -20.04 50.47 22.29
N LEU A 458 -19.58 50.70 21.06
CA LEU A 458 -19.47 49.67 20.04
C LEU A 458 -18.33 48.69 20.43
N PRO A 459 -18.59 47.38 20.51
CA PRO A 459 -17.55 46.40 20.84
C PRO A 459 -16.44 46.32 19.79
N GLU A 460 -15.20 46.07 20.20
CA GLU A 460 -14.08 45.91 19.26
C GLU A 460 -14.21 44.67 18.37
N VAL A 461 -14.90 43.63 18.85
CA VAL A 461 -15.13 42.38 18.14
C VAL A 461 -16.62 42.25 17.82
N LEU A 462 -16.93 42.10 16.54
CA LEU A 462 -18.30 42.08 16.04
C LEU A 462 -18.64 40.74 15.41
N LYS A 463 -19.90 40.35 15.54
CA LYS A 463 -20.46 39.19 14.86
C LYS A 463 -20.90 39.57 13.44
N LEU A 464 -20.25 38.95 12.47
CA LEU A 464 -20.59 38.99 11.05
C LEU A 464 -21.42 37.75 10.70
N SER A 465 -22.39 37.90 9.80
CA SER A 465 -23.19 36.80 9.26
C SER A 465 -23.36 36.94 7.75
N TRP A 466 -23.16 35.85 7.02
CA TRP A 466 -23.42 35.77 5.59
C TRP A 466 -23.85 34.36 5.19
N LEU A 467 -24.42 34.22 4.00
CA LEU A 467 -24.78 32.93 3.45
C LEU A 467 -23.60 32.36 2.66
N GLU A 468 -23.23 31.11 2.97
CA GLU A 468 -22.33 30.31 2.15
C GLU A 468 -23.08 29.11 1.54
N GLU A 469 -22.65 28.69 0.36
CA GLU A 469 -23.13 27.46 -0.24
C GLU A 469 -22.56 26.24 0.51
N ASP A 470 -23.40 25.24 0.74
CA ASP A 470 -22.99 23.95 1.29
C ASP A 470 -23.66 22.83 0.50
N TYR A 471 -22.96 21.71 0.34
CA TYR A 471 -23.46 20.55 -0.37
C TYR A 471 -23.92 19.50 0.63
N ALA A 472 -25.22 19.31 0.74
CA ALA A 472 -25.85 18.51 1.76
C ALA A 472 -26.32 17.15 1.23
N ILE A 473 -26.33 16.15 2.11
CA ILE A 473 -26.89 14.81 1.85
C ILE A 473 -27.76 14.35 3.02
N ARG A 474 -28.69 13.43 2.74
CA ARG A 474 -29.44 12.75 3.79
C ARG A 474 -28.75 11.47 4.20
N LYS A 475 -28.46 11.34 5.49
CA LYS A 475 -27.93 10.11 6.09
C LYS A 475 -28.90 9.53 7.11
N ASP A 476 -28.88 8.21 7.24
CA ASP A 476 -29.60 7.50 8.29
C ASP A 476 -28.94 7.83 9.64
N ILE A 477 -29.72 7.78 10.71
CA ILE A 477 -29.16 7.88 12.05
C ILE A 477 -28.55 6.52 12.40
N SER A 478 -27.25 6.53 12.65
CA SER A 478 -26.45 5.35 12.96
C SER A 478 -25.31 5.73 13.91
N PRO A 479 -24.64 4.76 14.57
CA PRO A 479 -23.54 5.05 15.48
C PRO A 479 -22.35 5.80 14.86
N ASP A 480 -22.18 5.75 13.55
CA ASP A 480 -21.14 6.49 12.81
C ASP A 480 -21.56 7.89 12.36
N LEU A 481 -22.79 8.32 12.70
CA LEU A 481 -23.29 9.65 12.37
C LEU A 481 -22.52 10.74 13.14
N LYS A 482 -21.94 11.67 12.39
CA LYS A 482 -21.32 12.88 12.91
C LYS A 482 -22.37 13.93 13.24
N ILE A 483 -22.82 13.95 14.50
CA ILE A 483 -23.90 14.84 14.98
C ILE A 483 -23.56 16.31 14.72
N GLU A 484 -22.29 16.71 14.84
CA GLU A 484 -21.82 18.08 14.62
C GLU A 484 -22.07 18.58 13.19
N LYS A 485 -22.19 17.68 12.22
CA LYS A 485 -22.47 17.99 10.81
C LYS A 485 -23.96 18.11 10.46
N VAL A 486 -24.85 17.76 11.40
CA VAL A 486 -26.30 17.89 11.18
C VAL A 486 -26.65 19.37 11.02
N ILE A 487 -27.36 19.68 9.93
CA ILE A 487 -27.69 21.06 9.55
C ILE A 487 -28.76 21.63 10.48
N ASP A 488 -29.80 20.85 10.76
CA ASP A 488 -30.89 21.28 11.63
C ASP A 488 -30.43 21.28 13.10
N LYS A 489 -30.38 22.48 13.70
CA LYS A 489 -29.93 22.68 15.09
C LYS A 489 -30.87 22.07 16.14
N GLY A 490 -32.17 22.01 15.86
CA GLY A 490 -33.14 21.38 16.74
C GLY A 490 -32.93 19.87 16.79
N ILE A 491 -32.82 19.23 15.62
CA ILE A 491 -32.52 17.80 15.51
C ILE A 491 -31.13 17.50 16.10
N GLN A 492 -30.13 18.34 15.83
CA GLN A 492 -28.80 18.21 16.43
C GLN A 492 -28.88 18.18 17.97
N GLY A 493 -29.69 19.06 18.58
CA GLY A 493 -29.94 19.07 20.02
C GLY A 493 -30.60 17.79 20.54
N ILE A 494 -31.61 17.27 19.83
CA ILE A 494 -32.28 16.00 20.16
C ILE A 494 -31.27 14.84 20.15
N LEU A 495 -30.40 14.77 19.14
CA LEU A 495 -29.39 13.72 19.03
C LEU A 495 -28.33 13.79 20.14
N TYR A 496 -27.87 14.99 20.51
CA TYR A 496 -26.93 15.14 21.64
C TYR A 496 -27.56 14.79 22.97
N LYS A 497 -28.83 15.16 23.19
CA LYS A 497 -29.57 14.76 24.40
C LYS A 497 -29.65 13.24 24.49
N ARG A 498 -30.03 12.58 23.39
CA ARG A 498 -30.06 11.12 23.28
C ARG A 498 -28.70 10.49 23.55
N LEU A 499 -27.62 11.01 22.97
CA LEU A 499 -26.27 10.49 23.21
C LEU A 499 -25.88 10.61 24.70
N LYS A 500 -26.26 11.71 25.35
CA LYS A 500 -26.03 11.93 26.78
C LYS A 500 -26.81 10.95 27.66
N GLU A 501 -28.05 10.62 27.30
CA GLU A 501 -28.88 9.62 28.01
C GLU A 501 -28.20 8.23 28.05
N PHE A 502 -27.38 7.90 27.05
CA PHE A 502 -26.64 6.65 26.96
C PHE A 502 -25.17 6.79 27.38
N GLY A 503 -24.84 7.80 28.18
CA GLY A 503 -23.50 8.00 28.74
C GLY A 503 -22.42 8.24 27.67
N GLY A 504 -22.79 8.80 26.52
CA GLY A 504 -21.85 9.06 25.43
C GLY A 504 -21.57 7.86 24.53
N LYS A 505 -22.28 6.74 24.67
CA LYS A 505 -22.06 5.53 23.87
C LYS A 505 -22.92 5.52 22.61
N GLU A 506 -22.31 5.80 21.46
CA GLU A 506 -23.02 5.95 20.18
C GLU A 506 -23.72 4.67 19.72
N LYS A 507 -23.09 3.50 19.95
CA LYS A 507 -23.67 2.21 19.57
C LYS A 507 -24.96 1.92 20.32
N GLU A 508 -25.04 2.27 21.59
CA GLU A 508 -26.25 2.05 22.37
C GLU A 508 -27.31 3.10 22.05
N ALA A 509 -26.90 4.37 21.87
CA ALA A 509 -27.79 5.49 21.62
C ALA A 509 -28.52 5.43 20.27
N PHE A 510 -27.83 4.94 19.23
CA PHE A 510 -28.26 5.02 17.82
C PHE A 510 -28.41 3.66 17.11
N SER A 511 -28.46 2.55 17.87
CA SER A 511 -28.86 1.25 17.34
C SER A 511 -30.31 0.93 17.68
N ASN A 512 -30.90 0.00 16.94
CA ASN A 512 -32.24 -0.55 17.22
C ASN A 512 -33.36 0.52 17.24
N LEU A 513 -33.28 1.49 16.32
CA LEU A 513 -34.23 2.60 16.21
C LEU A 513 -35.65 2.17 15.83
N ASP A 514 -35.85 0.94 15.34
CA ASP A 514 -37.18 0.38 15.09
C ASP A 514 -37.96 0.10 16.38
N LYS A 515 -37.26 -0.35 17.44
CA LYS A 515 -37.85 -0.62 18.76
C LYS A 515 -37.74 0.57 19.71
N ASN A 516 -36.77 1.44 19.51
CA ASN A 516 -36.53 2.62 20.34
C ASN A 516 -36.33 3.87 19.45
N PRO A 517 -37.41 4.39 18.85
CA PRO A 517 -37.34 5.49 17.90
C PRO A 517 -36.87 6.80 18.54
N ILE A 518 -36.21 7.64 17.74
CA ILE A 518 -35.92 9.02 18.11
C ILE A 518 -37.03 9.89 17.57
N TRP A 519 -37.77 10.54 18.45
CA TRP A 519 -38.94 11.32 18.07
C TRP A 519 -38.58 12.76 17.74
N LEU A 520 -39.09 13.27 16.61
CA LEU A 520 -39.21 14.70 16.38
C LEU A 520 -40.44 15.24 17.10
N ASN A 521 -41.54 14.49 17.01
CA ASN A 521 -42.78 14.71 17.73
C ASN A 521 -43.40 13.36 18.05
N GLU A 522 -43.35 12.98 19.32
CA GLU A 522 -43.85 11.68 19.80
C GLU A 522 -45.38 11.60 19.76
N ALA A 523 -46.09 12.67 20.13
CA ALA A 523 -47.55 12.72 20.10
C ALA A 523 -48.11 12.52 18.68
N ALA A 524 -47.45 13.08 17.67
CA ALA A 524 -47.79 12.90 16.26
C ALA A 524 -47.16 11.63 15.64
N LYS A 525 -46.41 10.83 16.43
CA LYS A 525 -45.68 9.63 15.98
C LYS A 525 -44.73 9.91 14.80
N ILE A 526 -44.10 11.08 14.78
CA ILE A 526 -43.13 11.48 13.75
C ILE A 526 -41.72 11.19 14.27
N ALA A 527 -41.16 10.06 13.81
CA ALA A 527 -39.80 9.65 14.13
C ALA A 527 -38.76 10.21 13.15
N ILE A 528 -37.59 10.55 13.66
CA ILE A 528 -36.43 10.94 12.87
C ILE A 528 -35.71 9.66 12.45
N LYS A 529 -35.76 9.35 11.15
CA LYS A 529 -35.02 8.21 10.57
C LYS A 529 -33.73 8.64 9.88
N ARG A 530 -33.80 9.80 9.20
CA ARG A 530 -32.69 10.34 8.40
C ARG A 530 -32.57 11.83 8.61
N VAL A 531 -31.35 12.30 8.73
CA VAL A 531 -31.01 13.71 8.94
C VAL A 531 -30.22 14.26 7.76
N THR A 532 -30.38 15.56 7.50
CA THR A 532 -29.58 16.26 6.50
C THR A 532 -28.28 16.70 7.15
N ILE A 533 -27.15 16.31 6.56
CA ILE A 533 -25.82 16.67 7.03
C ILE A 533 -25.05 17.45 5.97
N SER A 534 -24.15 18.31 6.43
CA SER A 534 -23.12 18.94 5.60
C SER A 534 -22.19 17.87 5.00
N GLY A 535 -22.04 17.90 3.68
CA GLY A 535 -21.31 16.91 2.89
C GLY A 535 -19.92 17.40 2.48
N VAL A 536 -19.72 17.57 1.18
CA VAL A 536 -18.45 18.03 0.59
C VAL A 536 -18.43 19.56 0.46
N LYS A 537 -17.24 20.15 0.42
CA LYS A 537 -17.08 21.61 0.21
C LYS A 537 -17.01 22.01 -1.26
N ASN A 538 -16.49 21.12 -2.11
CA ASN A 538 -16.42 21.33 -3.56
C ASN A 538 -17.18 20.21 -4.26
N ALA A 539 -18.08 20.58 -5.17
CA ALA A 539 -18.83 19.67 -6.01
C ALA A 539 -19.08 20.31 -7.38
N GLU A 540 -19.22 19.47 -8.40
CA GLU A 540 -19.55 19.86 -9.77
C GLU A 540 -21.00 19.47 -10.05
N SER A 541 -21.76 20.29 -10.77
CA SER A 541 -23.12 19.95 -11.17
C SER A 541 -23.13 18.96 -12.33
N LEU A 542 -23.92 17.90 -12.22
CA LEU A 542 -24.16 16.97 -13.33
C LEU A 542 -25.23 17.48 -14.29
N HIS A 543 -26.22 18.19 -13.76
CA HIS A 543 -27.39 18.60 -14.53
C HIS A 543 -27.79 20.05 -14.24
N PHE A 544 -28.68 20.55 -15.10
CA PHE A 544 -29.39 21.81 -14.90
C PHE A 544 -30.87 21.54 -14.63
N LYS A 545 -31.47 22.38 -13.80
CA LYS A 545 -32.87 22.28 -13.40
C LYS A 545 -33.75 22.39 -14.63
N LYS A 546 -34.73 21.50 -14.75
CA LYS A 546 -35.72 21.50 -15.83
C LYS A 546 -37.12 21.71 -15.28
N ASP A 547 -37.97 22.33 -16.08
CA ASP A 547 -39.41 22.38 -15.83
C ASP A 547 -40.11 21.06 -16.19
N HIS A 548 -41.42 21.00 -16.01
CA HIS A 548 -42.24 19.82 -16.32
C HIS A 548 -42.32 19.49 -17.82
N HIS A 549 -41.85 20.38 -18.70
CA HIS A 549 -41.72 20.16 -20.14
C HIS A 549 -40.28 19.81 -20.57
N GLY A 550 -39.34 19.73 -19.62
CA GLY A 550 -37.94 19.41 -19.88
C GLY A 550 -37.08 20.59 -20.33
N ARG A 551 -37.58 21.83 -20.27
CA ARG A 551 -36.82 23.05 -20.60
C ARG A 551 -36.01 23.53 -19.40
N GLU A 552 -34.82 24.04 -19.64
CA GLU A 552 -33.94 24.54 -18.57
C GLU A 552 -34.55 25.76 -17.88
N VAL A 553 -34.50 25.77 -16.55
CA VAL A 553 -34.93 26.89 -15.72
C VAL A 553 -33.74 27.82 -15.51
N LEU A 554 -33.92 29.10 -15.83
CA LEU A 554 -32.87 30.12 -15.76
C LEU A 554 -32.93 30.93 -14.45
N ASP A 555 -31.78 31.40 -13.99
CA ASP A 555 -31.65 32.34 -12.88
C ASP A 555 -32.01 33.78 -13.32
N LYS A 556 -31.95 34.74 -12.37
CA LYS A 556 -32.22 36.17 -12.65
C LYS A 556 -31.24 36.79 -13.67
N SER A 557 -30.12 36.12 -13.95
CA SER A 557 -29.08 36.54 -14.91
C SER A 557 -29.19 35.79 -16.25
N GLY A 558 -30.24 34.98 -16.45
CA GLY A 558 -30.45 34.20 -17.67
C GLY A 558 -29.60 32.92 -17.78
N ARG A 559 -28.96 32.46 -16.70
CA ARG A 559 -28.12 31.24 -16.71
C ARG A 559 -28.89 30.02 -16.20
N PRO A 560 -28.70 28.82 -16.77
CA PRO A 560 -29.30 27.60 -16.26
C PRO A 560 -28.95 27.33 -14.79
N ILE A 561 -29.95 26.94 -14.00
CA ILE A 561 -29.76 26.69 -12.56
C ILE A 561 -29.16 25.30 -12.36
N PRO A 562 -27.95 25.15 -11.78
CA PRO A 562 -27.33 23.84 -11.58
C PRO A 562 -28.02 23.04 -10.48
N VAL A 563 -28.12 21.72 -10.70
CA VAL A 563 -28.66 20.71 -9.77
C VAL A 563 -27.79 19.44 -9.81
N ASP A 564 -28.04 18.51 -8.90
CA ASP A 564 -27.35 17.21 -8.81
C ASP A 564 -25.83 17.34 -8.74
N PHE A 565 -25.32 17.72 -7.57
CA PHE A 565 -23.91 18.02 -7.39
C PHE A 565 -23.13 16.76 -6.99
N VAL A 566 -21.93 16.57 -7.52
CA VAL A 566 -21.08 15.41 -7.22
C VAL A 566 -19.66 15.82 -6.90
N SER A 567 -19.02 15.04 -6.03
CA SER A 567 -17.58 15.15 -5.82
C SER A 567 -16.86 14.34 -6.90
N THR A 568 -15.99 14.99 -7.69
CA THR A 568 -15.23 14.31 -8.76
C THR A 568 -14.30 13.22 -8.22
N GLY A 569 -13.68 13.44 -7.05
CA GLY A 569 -12.95 12.44 -6.29
C GLY A 569 -11.68 11.85 -6.92
N ASN A 570 -11.47 12.05 -8.23
CA ASN A 570 -10.38 11.48 -9.01
C ASN A 570 -9.61 12.59 -9.72
N ASN A 571 -8.48 12.99 -9.12
CA ASN A 571 -7.57 13.97 -9.70
C ASN A 571 -6.70 13.29 -10.77
N HIS A 572 -6.76 13.79 -12.02
CA HIS A 572 -6.02 13.22 -13.14
C HIS A 572 -4.57 13.68 -13.15
N HIS A 573 -4.35 14.99 -12.99
CA HIS A 573 -3.02 15.60 -12.98
C HIS A 573 -3.04 16.94 -12.24
N VAL A 574 -1.86 17.43 -11.88
CA VAL A 574 -1.60 18.83 -11.56
C VAL A 574 -0.78 19.43 -12.67
N ALA A 575 -1.12 20.63 -13.14
CA ALA A 575 -0.26 21.45 -13.98
C ALA A 575 0.37 22.56 -13.13
N ILE A 576 1.67 22.78 -13.29
CA ILE A 576 2.43 23.82 -12.59
C ILE A 576 2.85 24.88 -13.61
N TYR A 577 2.62 26.14 -13.24
CA TYR A 577 2.93 27.33 -14.03
C TYR A 577 3.75 28.30 -13.19
N ARG A 578 4.37 29.27 -13.84
CA ARG A 578 4.99 30.44 -13.23
C ARG A 578 4.27 31.69 -13.70
N ASP A 579 3.86 32.56 -12.79
CA ASP A 579 3.24 33.84 -13.14
C ASP A 579 4.27 34.91 -13.51
N GLU A 580 3.80 36.07 -13.96
CA GLU A 580 4.63 37.22 -14.36
C GLU A 580 5.54 37.74 -13.24
N ASN A 581 5.18 37.50 -11.97
CA ASN A 581 5.95 37.90 -10.80
C ASN A 581 6.97 36.84 -10.38
N GLY A 582 7.08 35.74 -11.13
CA GLY A 582 7.99 34.64 -10.85
C GLY A 582 7.46 33.62 -9.84
N ASN A 583 6.22 33.74 -9.36
CA ASN A 583 5.67 32.81 -8.37
C ASN A 583 5.04 31.58 -9.04
N LEU A 584 5.20 30.43 -8.41
CA LEU A 584 4.55 29.20 -8.86
C LEU A 584 3.04 29.24 -8.63
N GLN A 585 2.32 28.73 -9.62
CA GLN A 585 0.87 28.55 -9.62
C GLN A 585 0.54 27.10 -9.98
N ASP A 586 -0.53 26.56 -9.40
CA ASP A 586 -0.95 25.17 -9.59
C ASP A 586 -2.42 25.04 -10.00
N GLU A 587 -2.67 24.11 -10.90
CA GLU A 587 -4.02 23.71 -11.31
C GLU A 587 -4.19 22.21 -11.14
N VAL A 588 -5.01 21.80 -10.15
CA VAL A 588 -5.37 20.40 -9.95
C VAL A 588 -6.60 20.08 -10.79
N VAL A 589 -6.42 19.23 -11.81
CA VAL A 589 -7.47 18.92 -12.79
C VAL A 589 -8.00 17.51 -12.55
N SER A 590 -9.32 17.39 -12.37
CA SER A 590 -9.99 16.09 -12.20
C SER A 590 -10.17 15.36 -13.53
N LEU A 591 -10.31 14.03 -13.47
CA LEU A 591 -10.64 13.24 -14.67
C LEU A 591 -11.97 13.69 -15.29
N TYR A 592 -12.95 14.09 -14.46
CA TYR A 592 -14.21 14.67 -14.92
C TYR A 592 -13.95 15.86 -15.84
N LYS A 593 -13.21 16.88 -15.35
CA LYS A 593 -12.89 18.08 -16.13
C LYS A 593 -12.10 17.76 -17.40
N VAL A 594 -11.12 16.86 -17.33
CA VAL A 594 -10.39 16.41 -18.52
C VAL A 594 -11.36 15.86 -19.59
N ILE A 595 -12.36 15.08 -19.20
CA ILE A 595 -13.33 14.54 -20.15
C ILE A 595 -14.28 15.62 -20.67
N THR A 596 -14.94 16.35 -19.77
CA THR A 596 -16.03 17.28 -20.11
C THR A 596 -15.54 18.56 -20.79
N GLU A 597 -14.43 19.12 -20.32
CA GLU A 597 -13.92 20.41 -20.76
C GLU A 597 -12.83 20.28 -21.83
N ARG A 598 -12.14 19.14 -21.94
CA ARG A 598 -11.04 18.96 -22.90
C ARG A 598 -11.34 17.92 -23.98
N ILE A 599 -11.47 16.65 -23.61
CA ILE A 599 -11.61 15.54 -24.58
C ILE A 599 -12.87 15.69 -25.44
N ASN A 600 -14.01 16.03 -24.85
CA ASN A 600 -15.26 16.21 -25.60
C ASN A 600 -15.21 17.39 -26.58
N GLN A 601 -14.34 18.37 -26.32
CA GLN A 601 -14.13 19.54 -27.18
C GLN A 601 -12.99 19.35 -28.19
N GLY A 602 -12.34 18.17 -28.20
CA GLY A 602 -11.18 17.91 -29.05
C GLY A 602 -9.90 18.65 -28.64
N LEU A 603 -9.85 19.17 -27.41
CA LEU A 603 -8.70 19.92 -26.89
C LEU A 603 -7.64 18.97 -26.27
N PRO A 604 -6.38 19.42 -26.16
CA PRO A 604 -5.34 18.71 -25.43
C PRO A 604 -5.72 18.44 -23.97
N VAL A 605 -5.26 17.30 -23.45
CA VAL A 605 -5.54 16.86 -22.06
C VAL A 605 -5.01 17.85 -21.02
N VAL A 606 -3.86 18.45 -21.30
CA VAL A 606 -3.18 19.43 -20.45
C VAL A 606 -3.25 20.76 -21.17
N ASP A 607 -3.72 21.79 -20.47
CA ASP A 607 -3.75 23.15 -20.99
C ASP A 607 -2.43 23.85 -20.72
N LYS A 608 -1.54 23.89 -21.70
CA LYS A 608 -0.26 24.60 -21.55
C LYS A 608 -0.38 26.12 -21.69
N THR A 609 -1.55 26.60 -22.10
CA THR A 609 -1.82 28.02 -22.41
C THR A 609 -2.67 28.71 -21.34
N TYR A 610 -2.96 28.01 -20.24
CA TYR A 610 -3.76 28.53 -19.14
C TYR A 610 -3.15 29.84 -18.59
N ASN A 611 -3.96 30.91 -18.60
CA ASN A 611 -3.58 32.27 -18.20
C ASN A 611 -2.34 32.84 -18.92
N GLN A 612 -1.99 32.33 -20.10
CA GLN A 612 -0.84 32.84 -20.86
C GLN A 612 -0.96 34.34 -21.20
N HIS A 613 -2.19 34.83 -21.40
CA HIS A 613 -2.48 36.26 -21.61
C HIS A 613 -2.18 37.14 -20.39
N LEU A 614 -2.03 36.56 -19.20
CA LEU A 614 -1.59 37.22 -17.96
C LEU A 614 -0.09 36.99 -17.72
N GLY A 615 0.67 36.59 -18.73
CA GLY A 615 2.11 36.32 -18.62
C GLY A 615 2.47 34.96 -17.99
N TRP A 616 1.52 34.05 -17.79
CA TRP A 616 1.82 32.76 -17.18
C TRP A 616 2.58 31.83 -18.13
N GLN A 617 3.61 31.16 -17.59
CA GLN A 617 4.44 30.18 -18.28
C GLN A 617 4.19 28.78 -17.72
N PHE A 618 3.79 27.83 -18.57
CA PHE A 618 3.71 26.41 -18.19
C PHE A 618 5.10 25.81 -17.95
N LEU A 619 5.25 25.05 -16.85
CA LEU A 619 6.51 24.39 -16.49
C LEU A 619 6.43 22.87 -16.72
N PHE A 620 5.60 22.18 -15.93
CA PHE A 620 5.48 20.72 -15.98
C PHE A 620 4.14 20.25 -15.41
N THR A 621 3.84 18.97 -15.63
CA THR A 621 2.72 18.29 -14.97
C THR A 621 3.19 17.27 -13.93
N MET A 622 2.32 16.97 -12.97
CA MET A 622 2.47 15.87 -12.02
C MET A 622 1.29 14.92 -12.13
N LYS A 623 1.56 13.65 -12.40
CA LYS A 623 0.59 12.54 -12.36
C LYS A 623 1.09 11.44 -11.43
N GLN A 624 0.16 10.65 -10.91
CA GLN A 624 0.50 9.52 -10.06
C GLN A 624 1.48 8.58 -10.77
N ASN A 625 2.54 8.20 -10.06
CA ASN A 625 3.69 7.41 -10.51
C ASN A 625 4.63 8.09 -11.53
N GLU A 626 4.52 9.40 -11.76
CA GLU A 626 5.60 10.15 -12.42
C GLU A 626 6.71 10.47 -11.42
N TYR A 627 7.94 10.61 -11.91
CA TYR A 627 9.14 10.66 -11.10
C TYR A 627 9.76 12.06 -11.06
N PHE A 628 10.28 12.40 -9.89
CA PHE A 628 10.93 13.65 -9.58
C PHE A 628 12.19 13.37 -8.75
N ILE A 629 13.25 14.08 -9.08
CA ILE A 629 14.50 14.09 -8.33
C ILE A 629 14.52 15.34 -7.46
N PHE A 630 14.77 15.17 -6.17
CA PHE A 630 14.83 16.25 -5.19
C PHE A 630 16.29 16.66 -4.92
N PRO A 631 16.63 17.95 -4.91
CA PRO A 631 17.94 18.38 -4.43
C PRO A 631 18.06 18.15 -2.92
N SER A 632 19.29 18.01 -2.45
CA SER A 632 19.65 17.95 -1.03
C SER A 632 20.94 18.73 -0.78
N THR A 633 21.36 18.87 0.48
CA THR A 633 22.58 19.62 0.84
C THR A 633 23.83 19.14 0.12
N ASP A 634 23.92 17.83 -0.12
CA ASP A 634 25.09 17.18 -0.69
C ASP A 634 24.83 16.65 -2.12
N PHE A 635 23.74 17.10 -2.76
CA PHE A 635 23.34 16.64 -4.09
C PHE A 635 22.56 17.72 -4.84
N ASP A 636 23.15 18.23 -5.92
CA ASP A 636 22.48 19.06 -6.91
C ASP A 636 22.24 18.25 -8.20
N PRO A 637 20.98 17.99 -8.59
CA PRO A 637 20.69 17.25 -9.81
C PRO A 637 21.04 18.01 -11.10
N LEU A 638 21.40 19.30 -11.05
CA LEU A 638 21.87 20.08 -12.19
C LEU A 638 23.38 19.91 -12.46
N GLU A 639 24.16 19.44 -11.48
CA GLU A 639 25.61 19.28 -11.58
C GLU A 639 26.05 17.90 -12.12
N ILE A 640 25.10 16.98 -12.34
CA ILE A 640 25.37 15.62 -12.80
C ILE A 640 24.57 15.26 -14.05
N ASP A 641 25.10 14.34 -14.87
CA ASP A 641 24.34 13.78 -15.99
C ASP A 641 23.31 12.76 -15.48
N LEU A 642 22.05 13.16 -15.46
CA LEU A 642 20.92 12.32 -15.03
C LEU A 642 20.59 11.18 -16.01
N LEU A 643 21.10 11.22 -17.24
CA LEU A 643 20.90 10.15 -18.23
C LEU A 643 21.98 9.07 -18.14
N ASP A 644 23.15 9.38 -17.57
CA ASP A 644 24.23 8.42 -17.39
C ASP A 644 23.92 7.45 -16.23
N PRO A 645 23.78 6.13 -16.51
CA PRO A 645 23.52 5.13 -15.48
C PRO A 645 24.58 5.04 -14.38
N VAL A 646 25.81 5.54 -14.61
CA VAL A 646 26.87 5.59 -13.58
C VAL A 646 26.43 6.41 -12.36
N ASN A 647 25.55 7.40 -12.57
CA ASN A 647 25.05 8.28 -11.52
C ASN A 647 23.83 7.70 -10.77
N ASN A 648 23.30 6.54 -11.17
CA ASN A 648 22.07 5.98 -10.58
C ASN A 648 22.16 5.78 -9.06
N LYS A 649 23.32 5.35 -8.54
CA LYS A 649 23.53 5.21 -7.08
C LYS A 649 23.40 6.55 -6.34
N LEU A 650 23.80 7.66 -6.95
CA LEU A 650 23.66 9.00 -6.39
C LEU A 650 22.24 9.54 -6.54
N ILE A 651 21.58 9.24 -7.67
CA ILE A 651 20.21 9.68 -7.98
C ILE A 651 19.17 8.94 -7.13
N SER A 652 19.36 7.63 -6.94
CA SER A 652 18.38 6.72 -6.32
C SER A 652 17.85 7.22 -4.96
N PRO A 653 18.68 7.65 -3.99
CA PRO A 653 18.22 8.22 -2.72
C PRO A 653 17.32 9.45 -2.84
N GLN A 654 17.45 10.20 -3.92
CA GLN A 654 16.72 11.45 -4.17
C GLN A 654 15.56 11.28 -5.16
N LEU A 655 15.29 10.06 -5.60
CA LEU A 655 14.27 9.75 -6.60
C LEU A 655 12.95 9.36 -5.95
N PHE A 656 11.93 10.20 -6.18
CA PHE A 656 10.59 10.02 -5.65
C PHE A 656 9.55 10.00 -6.77
N ARG A 657 8.52 9.18 -6.60
CA ARG A 657 7.34 9.16 -7.47
C ARG A 657 6.17 9.89 -6.82
N VAL A 658 5.37 10.58 -7.61
CA VAL A 658 4.11 11.19 -7.14
C VAL A 658 3.17 10.08 -6.66
N GLN A 659 2.74 10.16 -5.41
CA GLN A 659 1.82 9.20 -4.80
C GLN A 659 0.37 9.67 -4.88
N LYS A 660 0.11 10.89 -4.41
CA LYS A 660 -1.22 11.53 -4.39
C LYS A 660 -1.04 13.05 -4.37
N PHE A 661 -2.07 13.76 -4.82
CA PHE A 661 -2.12 15.21 -4.79
C PHE A 661 -3.55 15.70 -4.64
N SER A 662 -3.73 16.79 -3.89
CA SER A 662 -5.01 17.48 -3.76
C SER A 662 -4.82 18.97 -3.49
N LYS A 663 -5.84 19.75 -3.86
CA LYS A 663 -5.96 21.19 -3.59
C LYS A 663 -7.39 21.47 -3.17
N VAL A 664 -7.56 22.19 -2.07
CA VAL A 664 -8.86 22.67 -1.59
C VAL A 664 -8.78 24.18 -1.42
N MET A 665 -9.68 24.91 -2.05
CA MET A 665 -9.78 26.36 -1.96
C MET A 665 -10.62 26.78 -0.74
N TYR A 666 -10.18 27.82 -0.04
CA TYR A 666 -10.86 28.50 1.05
C TYR A 666 -10.78 30.01 0.81
N GLY A 667 -11.75 30.56 0.09
CA GLY A 667 -11.67 31.93 -0.43
C GLY A 667 -10.43 32.11 -1.29
N ASN A 668 -9.56 33.07 -0.91
CA ASN A 668 -8.31 33.36 -1.63
C ASN A 668 -7.13 32.46 -1.19
N SER A 669 -7.32 31.56 -0.23
CA SER A 669 -6.30 30.65 0.27
C SER A 669 -6.50 29.24 -0.28
N ALA A 670 -5.41 28.49 -0.46
CA ALA A 670 -5.44 27.10 -0.89
C ALA A 670 -4.72 26.20 0.10
N VAL A 671 -5.36 25.10 0.51
CA VAL A 671 -4.71 24.01 1.22
C VAL A 671 -4.32 22.94 0.20
N ARG A 672 -3.02 22.63 0.15
CA ARG A 672 -2.46 21.61 -0.75
C ARG A 672 -1.95 20.42 0.05
N ASP A 673 -2.05 19.26 -0.54
CA ASP A 673 -1.39 18.04 -0.05
C ASP A 673 -0.81 17.29 -1.24
N TYR A 674 0.47 17.49 -1.51
CA TYR A 674 1.23 16.77 -2.53
C TYR A 674 2.17 15.80 -1.85
N VAL A 675 1.98 14.50 -2.11
CA VAL A 675 2.76 13.46 -1.46
C VAL A 675 3.55 12.69 -2.50
N PHE A 676 4.84 12.58 -2.25
CA PHE A 676 5.79 11.83 -3.06
C PHE A 676 6.30 10.66 -2.24
N ARG A 677 6.48 9.51 -2.88
CA ARG A 677 6.97 8.28 -2.27
C ARG A 677 8.33 7.95 -2.86
N HIS A 678 9.29 7.62 -2.03
CA HIS A 678 10.59 7.16 -2.50
C HIS A 678 10.40 5.91 -3.36
N HIS A 679 11.11 5.84 -4.49
CA HIS A 679 10.84 4.85 -5.52
C HIS A 679 11.05 3.39 -5.07
N LEU A 680 11.88 3.17 -4.04
CA LEU A 680 12.13 1.84 -3.46
C LEU A 680 11.04 1.35 -2.50
N GLU A 681 10.15 2.21 -2.04
CA GLU A 681 9.19 1.85 -0.98
C GLU A 681 8.05 1.00 -1.51
N THR A 682 7.86 -0.17 -0.88
CA THR A 682 6.78 -1.11 -1.20
C THR A 682 5.51 -0.85 -0.39
N VAL A 683 5.65 -0.25 0.79
CA VAL A 683 4.56 -0.02 1.73
C VAL A 683 4.16 1.46 1.73
N ILE A 684 2.85 1.70 1.76
CA ILE A 684 2.27 3.03 1.86
C ILE A 684 2.00 3.33 3.35
N GLU A 685 3.06 3.69 4.07
CA GLU A 685 2.99 4.12 5.46
C GLU A 685 3.65 5.49 5.63
N ASP A 686 2.95 6.39 6.33
CA ASP A 686 3.40 7.77 6.58
C ASP A 686 3.92 7.89 8.02
N LYS A 687 4.91 7.06 8.38
CA LYS A 687 5.58 7.14 9.69
C LYS A 687 6.33 8.45 9.80
N LYS A 688 6.05 9.24 10.84
CA LYS A 688 6.57 10.61 10.99
C LYS A 688 8.11 10.64 11.00
N GLU A 689 8.73 9.60 11.54
CA GLU A 689 10.17 9.38 11.65
C GLU A 689 10.83 9.14 10.28
N LEU A 690 10.03 8.74 9.28
CA LEU A 690 10.49 8.42 7.91
C LEU A 690 10.22 9.54 6.90
N LYS A 691 9.66 10.67 7.35
CA LYS A 691 9.43 11.83 6.51
C LYS A 691 10.76 12.34 5.93
N ASP A 692 10.71 12.80 4.69
CA ASP A 692 11.82 13.30 3.86
C ASP A 692 12.83 12.24 3.40
N ILE A 693 12.69 10.99 3.86
CA ILE A 693 13.48 9.83 3.46
C ILE A 693 12.63 8.86 2.64
N THR A 694 11.56 8.31 3.21
CA THR A 694 10.67 7.37 2.48
C THR A 694 9.55 8.10 1.78
N TYR A 695 9.17 9.30 2.23
CA TYR A 695 8.15 10.11 1.59
C TYR A 695 8.35 11.59 1.85
N LYS A 696 7.87 12.42 0.93
CA LYS A 696 7.82 13.88 1.08
C LYS A 696 6.38 14.33 1.01
N SER A 697 5.98 15.24 1.90
CA SER A 697 4.65 15.87 1.89
C SER A 697 4.83 17.37 1.79
N ILE A 698 4.39 17.94 0.67
CA ILE A 698 4.56 19.33 0.28
C ILE A 698 3.19 20.01 0.27
N LYS A 699 3.12 21.13 1.00
CA LYS A 699 1.90 21.94 1.12
C LYS A 699 2.03 23.34 0.51
N SER A 700 3.25 23.75 0.19
CA SER A 700 3.56 25.07 -0.38
C SER A 700 4.32 24.90 -1.70
N LEU A 701 3.97 25.71 -2.69
CA LEU A 701 4.51 25.58 -4.04
C LEU A 701 6.02 25.86 -4.18
N PRO A 702 6.64 26.80 -3.44
CA PRO A 702 8.08 27.08 -3.57
C PRO A 702 8.98 25.84 -3.36
N TYR A 703 8.52 24.82 -2.63
CA TYR A 703 9.26 23.57 -2.49
C TYR A 703 9.30 22.71 -3.77
N LEU A 704 8.58 23.10 -4.83
CA LEU A 704 8.59 22.47 -6.15
C LEU A 704 9.49 23.21 -7.14
N GLU A 705 10.16 24.29 -6.75
CA GLU A 705 10.95 25.13 -7.68
C GLU A 705 12.12 24.36 -8.28
N ASN A 706 12.84 23.61 -7.45
CA ASN A 706 14.13 23.01 -7.79
C ASN A 706 14.04 21.49 -8.03
N ILE A 707 12.82 20.93 -8.17
CA ILE A 707 12.67 19.49 -8.42
C ILE A 707 12.73 19.21 -9.92
N ILE A 708 13.42 18.12 -10.29
CA ILE A 708 13.60 17.76 -11.70
C ILE A 708 12.70 16.58 -12.04
N LYS A 709 11.76 16.78 -12.97
CA LYS A 709 10.94 15.70 -13.53
C LYS A 709 11.79 14.78 -14.39
N VAL A 710 11.65 13.47 -14.21
CA VAL A 710 12.34 12.46 -15.03
C VAL A 710 11.41 11.36 -15.48
N ARG A 711 11.69 10.77 -16.65
CA ARG A 711 10.97 9.60 -17.17
C ARG A 711 11.85 8.36 -17.07
N ILE A 712 11.34 7.35 -16.39
CA ILE A 712 11.99 6.04 -16.28
C ILE A 712 11.29 5.04 -17.19
N ASN A 713 12.06 4.29 -17.99
CA ASN A 713 11.51 3.26 -18.88
C ASN A 713 11.19 1.95 -18.12
N HIS A 714 10.83 0.88 -18.83
CA HIS A 714 10.42 -0.38 -18.20
C HIS A 714 11.58 -1.22 -17.63
N ILE A 715 12.83 -0.85 -17.92
CA ILE A 715 14.04 -1.52 -17.42
C ILE A 715 14.81 -0.68 -16.40
N GLY A 716 14.25 0.45 -15.95
CA GLY A 716 14.83 1.25 -14.88
C GLY A 716 15.89 2.26 -15.34
N GLN A 717 15.91 2.64 -16.62
CA GLN A 717 16.77 3.70 -17.14
C GLN A 717 16.00 5.02 -17.21
N ILE A 718 16.68 6.12 -16.87
CA ILE A 718 16.17 7.47 -17.13
C ILE A 718 16.35 7.73 -18.63
N ILE A 719 15.24 8.01 -19.32
CA ILE A 719 15.22 8.21 -20.79
C ILE A 719 14.86 9.64 -21.19
N LYS A 720 14.43 10.47 -20.23
CA LYS A 720 14.10 11.87 -20.46
C LYS A 720 14.14 12.67 -19.16
N VAL A 721 14.69 13.87 -19.25
CA VAL A 721 14.69 14.90 -18.20
C VAL A 721 13.73 16.02 -18.62
N GLY A 722 12.94 16.55 -17.68
CA GLY A 722 11.92 17.56 -17.93
C GLY A 722 10.53 17.00 -18.32
N GLU A 723 9.65 17.88 -18.78
CA GLU A 723 8.26 17.54 -19.12
C GLU A 723 8.16 16.63 -20.36
N TYR A 724 7.26 15.63 -20.33
CA TYR A 724 7.13 14.62 -21.39
C TYR A 724 5.72 14.14 -21.71
#